data_AF-A0A915LF70-F1
#
_entry.id   AF-A0A915LF70-F1
#
_cell.length_a   1.000
_cell.length_b   1.000
_cell.length_c   1.000
_cell.angle_alpha   90.00
_cell.angle_beta   90.00
_cell.angle_gamma   90.00
#
_symmetry.space_group_name_H-M   'P 1'
#
loop_
_entity.id
_entity.type
_entity.pdbx_description
1 polymer ?
#
loop_
_entity_poly.entity_id
_entity_poly.type
_entity_poly.pdbx_seq_one_letter_code
_entity_poly.pdbx_strand_id
1 'polypeptide(L)'
;MTIRTIGIKRPSSDDSEAVKKRKRVSFSKNVESTEQQAKDEDLSVNGRLVPKPKKGILKKKVLANANGCLQIKEKSSDFLEDDVLDSKDGQELNNFEGKRNVSIRKRRLQPHKASNNKFRHKRVIKVKQSTKEILMKMTKKERKQFIRELEKKNKPNYELMMKAKLFTKEQRVHIISSLKGNYVRLYKSLFSASLVNEIYAEWGNAKQYRQLVSEFYGPEFAILQENSDNLSPPSIDEISTQTPDKMAGILQNLEKLLDRAVLKVPMLKLSITHKLLYDFLRYCSDEQRNSLIESLKDFLPEICHTHEGSYAALLCVWNSTPEQRTSIVKSFTGLAISACKDNFVQRVLFGIFDCVDDTNLVNKIIIKQIANNIADLIYDKHGVIVLHYLVHPRDPHVIAKSLQNILQQGDLNPHTKLDKASRYLNLFECVKPALLTFMKANMREIITNKISAVLILDTLDVNSPSSPFKRNIDINDLSSCFKEIAQIATDEFIPHCVDKERPLHIIAGGCARFVFRKLLKNDRLREKEEEKLSFYLMSILKRENLQSWTGMDCGCYTLIEIIESGSDYARKTLKLALDGNNNLKNQWKFSNIFLGFGGTGLLSISWFTSSKKENDEKNDANVDKIIRDADILYNAYLIDNAYGILRRYRSSENSELLWRLARVICEQGKQSKNVEEKNRLFREAFEIIEKALKCEPAKGSFGTHKWYAILLNIVSELDGDKAQLSKAVEVRNHFERALELDPLDATTWHSLGVWHYSFANLSISQRFLAGIFYSRPPNSTYVEALRHFENAEAIKPGFYSANNYYMGLTLEQMNRPDEAKVQFILAFIAPVISMDDGEIHKKAFDHLHKKYKLTREQIMEEHGKNSKTFNK
;
A
#
# COMPACT_ATOMS: atom_id res chain seq x y z
N MET A 1 -25.66 31.73 61.79
CA MET A 1 -25.06 31.53 60.45
C MET A 1 -26.03 30.71 59.59
N THR A 2 -26.05 30.97 58.28
CA THR A 2 -26.58 30.15 57.16
C THR A 2 -27.56 29.00 57.52
N ILE A 3 -28.89 29.20 57.53
CA ILE A 3 -29.82 29.14 56.36
C ILE A 3 -29.89 27.70 55.78
N ARG A 4 -30.87 26.85 56.20
CA ARG A 4 -32.28 26.66 55.69
C ARG A 4 -32.35 25.86 54.37
N THR A 5 -33.34 25.00 54.04
CA THR A 5 -34.52 24.35 54.70
C THR A 5 -34.93 23.14 53.83
N ILE A 6 -35.18 21.92 54.33
CA ILE A 6 -36.43 21.36 54.92
C ILE A 6 -37.65 21.23 53.97
N GLY A 7 -38.03 19.98 53.66
CA GLY A 7 -39.43 19.49 53.57
C GLY A 7 -40.25 19.68 52.26
N ILE A 8 -41.47 19.14 52.12
CA ILE A 8 -42.18 18.12 52.93
C ILE A 8 -43.43 17.55 52.19
N LYS A 9 -43.79 16.27 52.45
CA LYS A 9 -45.11 15.58 52.24
C LYS A 9 -45.71 15.31 50.83
N ARG A 10 -46.51 14.22 50.81
CA ARG A 10 -47.58 13.75 49.86
C ARG A 10 -48.93 14.46 50.20
N PRO A 11 -50.11 14.32 49.50
CA PRO A 11 -50.64 13.11 48.81
C PRO A 11 -51.64 13.32 47.62
N SER A 12 -52.46 12.28 47.34
CA SER A 12 -53.73 12.23 46.54
C SER A 12 -53.66 12.49 45.02
N SER A 13 -54.55 11.93 44.17
CA SER A 13 -55.42 10.73 44.26
C SER A 13 -55.96 10.38 42.85
N ASP A 14 -56.72 9.27 42.75
CA ASP A 14 -57.39 8.69 41.57
C ASP A 14 -58.44 9.65 40.92
N ASP A 15 -59.07 9.40 39.75
CA ASP A 15 -59.91 8.21 39.45
C ASP A 15 -60.30 7.98 37.96
N SER A 16 -60.79 6.75 37.67
CA SER A 16 -61.63 6.32 36.52
C SER A 16 -61.01 6.26 35.08
N GLU A 17 -61.35 5.31 34.19
CA GLU A 17 -62.02 3.99 34.33
C GLU A 17 -61.75 3.04 33.13
N ALA A 18 -61.98 1.73 33.31
CA ALA A 18 -62.48 0.75 32.30
C ALA A 18 -61.62 0.38 31.03
N VAL A 19 -61.56 -0.86 30.50
CA VAL A 19 -62.08 -2.18 30.93
C VAL A 19 -61.44 -3.39 30.18
N LYS A 20 -61.11 -4.49 30.90
CA LYS A 20 -60.96 -5.92 30.45
C LYS A 20 -59.87 -6.24 29.39
N LYS A 21 -59.29 -7.46 29.26
CA LYS A 21 -59.54 -8.78 29.90
C LYS A 21 -58.21 -9.61 30.00
N ARG A 22 -58.16 -10.59 30.92
CA ARG A 22 -56.97 -11.40 31.29
C ARG A 22 -56.75 -12.65 30.40
N LYS A 23 -55.52 -13.21 30.42
CA LYS A 23 -55.30 -14.61 30.86
C LYS A 23 -53.86 -14.88 31.39
N ARG A 24 -53.71 -16.00 32.10
CA ARG A 24 -52.60 -16.48 32.97
C ARG A 24 -52.68 -18.04 32.98
N VAL A 25 -51.77 -18.89 33.51
CA VAL A 25 -50.68 -18.79 34.52
C VAL A 25 -49.42 -19.54 34.01
N SER A 26 -48.31 -19.47 34.74
CA SER A 26 -47.11 -20.36 34.65
C SER A 26 -47.39 -21.79 35.16
N PHE A 27 -46.39 -22.70 35.07
CA PHE A 27 -45.79 -23.33 36.26
C PHE A 27 -44.48 -24.07 35.95
N SER A 28 -43.69 -24.35 36.99
CA SER A 28 -42.42 -25.09 37.00
C SER A 28 -42.53 -26.37 37.83
N LYS A 29 -41.62 -27.34 37.64
CA LYS A 29 -41.31 -28.39 38.64
C LYS A 29 -40.01 -29.15 38.30
N ASN A 30 -39.16 -29.33 39.33
CA ASN A 30 -38.16 -30.40 39.40
C ASN A 30 -38.73 -31.53 40.27
N VAL A 31 -38.32 -32.78 40.03
CA VAL A 31 -38.20 -33.87 41.03
C VAL A 31 -37.01 -34.74 40.59
N GLU A 32 -36.23 -35.24 41.54
CA GLU A 32 -35.04 -36.09 41.33
C GLU A 32 -35.36 -37.57 41.68
N SER A 33 -34.36 -38.32 42.17
CA SER A 33 -34.45 -39.64 42.84
C SER A 33 -34.68 -40.87 41.91
N THR A 34 -34.01 -42.02 42.09
CA THR A 34 -32.91 -42.36 43.04
C THR A 34 -32.13 -43.64 42.63
N GLU A 35 -30.97 -43.86 43.28
CA GLU A 35 -30.45 -45.17 43.76
C GLU A 35 -29.88 -46.22 42.75
N GLN A 36 -28.88 -47.08 43.08
CA GLN A 36 -28.06 -47.21 44.32
C GLN A 36 -26.70 -47.93 44.09
N GLN A 37 -25.84 -47.87 45.12
CA GLN A 37 -24.73 -48.79 45.48
C GLN A 37 -23.41 -48.80 44.67
N ALA A 38 -22.21 -49.02 45.27
CA ALA A 38 -21.74 -48.76 46.65
C ALA A 38 -20.20 -48.88 46.79
N LYS A 39 -19.64 -48.24 47.83
CA LYS A 39 -18.38 -48.51 48.56
C LYS A 39 -16.99 -48.12 47.98
N ASP A 40 -16.40 -47.13 48.64
CA ASP A 40 -15.18 -47.18 49.48
C ASP A 40 -13.86 -47.73 48.89
N GLU A 41 -12.86 -46.86 48.63
CA GLU A 41 -11.76 -46.55 49.58
C GLU A 41 -10.90 -45.35 49.09
N ASP A 42 -10.18 -44.68 50.00
CA ASP A 42 -9.45 -43.41 49.76
C ASP A 42 -7.95 -43.60 49.44
N LEU A 43 -7.36 -42.69 48.64
CA LEU A 43 -6.14 -41.91 49.00
C LEU A 43 -5.59 -40.96 47.89
N SER A 44 -5.01 -39.84 48.34
CA SER A 44 -4.01 -38.97 47.67
C SER A 44 -4.27 -38.41 46.25
N VAL A 45 -4.95 -37.26 46.19
CA VAL A 45 -4.45 -35.94 45.72
C VAL A 45 -3.55 -35.86 44.45
N ASN A 46 -3.93 -34.93 43.55
CA ASN A 46 -3.17 -34.31 42.44
C ASN A 46 -2.87 -35.13 41.16
N GLY A 47 -3.84 -35.15 40.23
CA GLY A 47 -3.55 -35.35 38.81
C GLY A 47 -4.78 -35.28 37.88
N ARG A 48 -4.79 -34.38 36.90
CA ARG A 48 -5.65 -34.49 35.70
C ARG A 48 -4.92 -34.04 34.42
N LEU A 49 -4.64 -35.02 33.57
CA LEU A 49 -4.17 -34.84 32.21
C LEU A 49 -5.32 -34.36 31.31
N VAL A 50 -5.05 -33.35 30.47
CA VAL A 50 -5.99 -32.90 29.43
C VAL A 50 -5.73 -33.70 28.13
N PRO A 51 -6.76 -34.27 27.46
CA PRO A 51 -6.56 -35.07 26.25
C PRO A 51 -6.13 -34.23 25.05
N LYS A 52 -5.13 -34.72 24.30
CA LYS A 52 -4.56 -34.05 23.12
C LYS A 52 -5.56 -34.02 21.94
N PRO A 53 -5.78 -32.88 21.26
CA PRO A 53 -6.60 -32.82 20.05
C PRO A 53 -5.91 -33.52 18.87
N LYS A 54 -6.71 -34.18 18.01
CA LYS A 54 -6.21 -34.97 16.87
C LYS A 54 -5.85 -34.07 15.67
N LYS A 55 -4.73 -34.36 15.01
CA LYS A 55 -4.27 -33.64 13.79
C LYS A 55 -5.21 -33.93 12.61
N GLY A 56 -5.83 -32.90 12.05
CA GLY A 56 -6.61 -32.97 10.80
C GLY A 56 -5.72 -32.76 9.57
N ILE A 57 -5.78 -33.67 8.59
CA ILE A 57 -4.94 -33.61 7.38
C ILE A 57 -5.63 -32.74 6.32
N LEU A 58 -4.97 -31.65 5.90
CA LEU A 58 -5.38 -30.83 4.75
C LEU A 58 -4.30 -30.83 3.66
N LYS A 59 -4.53 -31.60 2.59
CA LYS A 59 -3.65 -31.62 1.41
C LYS A 59 -3.76 -30.29 0.64
N LYS A 60 -2.80 -29.38 0.81
CA LYS A 60 -2.59 -28.27 -0.13
C LYS A 60 -2.27 -28.84 -1.52
N LYS A 61 -3.00 -28.41 -2.55
CA LYS A 61 -2.59 -28.60 -3.95
C LYS A 61 -1.48 -27.60 -4.26
N VAL A 62 -0.24 -28.08 -4.39
CA VAL A 62 0.87 -27.29 -4.94
C VAL A 62 0.77 -27.35 -6.45
N LEU A 63 0.76 -26.18 -7.12
CA LEU A 63 1.21 -26.11 -8.52
C LEU A 63 2.72 -25.95 -8.50
N ALA A 64 3.43 -26.94 -9.02
CA ALA A 64 4.82 -26.84 -9.41
C ALA A 64 4.89 -27.13 -10.91
N ASN A 65 5.31 -26.15 -11.71
CA ASN A 65 5.69 -26.39 -13.09
C ASN A 65 7.11 -26.98 -13.08
N ALA A 66 7.29 -28.11 -13.75
CA ALA A 66 8.59 -28.66 -14.10
C ALA A 66 8.59 -28.98 -15.59
N ASN A 67 9.69 -28.66 -16.28
CA ASN A 67 9.78 -28.81 -17.73
C ASN A 67 10.12 -30.26 -18.12
N GLY A 68 9.64 -30.69 -19.29
CA GLY A 68 9.93 -32.02 -19.84
C GLY A 68 9.72 -32.05 -21.35
N CYS A 69 10.69 -31.57 -22.11
CA CYS A 69 10.70 -31.68 -23.57
C CYS A 69 11.43 -32.97 -23.97
N LEU A 70 10.75 -33.88 -24.66
CA LEU A 70 11.36 -35.01 -25.35
C LEU A 70 10.64 -35.26 -26.68
N GLN A 71 11.35 -35.08 -27.79
CA GLN A 71 10.99 -35.62 -29.11
C GLN A 71 11.77 -36.92 -29.35
N ILE A 72 11.10 -38.06 -29.24
CA ILE A 72 11.54 -39.36 -29.77
C ILE A 72 10.28 -40.03 -30.33
N LYS A 73 10.06 -40.00 -31.65
CA LYS A 73 10.49 -40.97 -32.68
C LYS A 73 9.82 -42.36 -32.59
N GLU A 74 8.96 -42.60 -33.58
CA GLU A 74 8.88 -43.81 -34.43
C GLU A 74 8.38 -45.17 -33.89
N LYS A 75 7.58 -45.83 -34.76
CA LYS A 75 7.05 -47.22 -34.77
C LYS A 75 5.68 -47.39 -34.08
N SER A 76 4.59 -47.84 -34.73
CA SER A 76 4.37 -49.02 -35.61
C SER A 76 4.42 -50.35 -34.82
N SER A 77 3.60 -51.38 -35.09
CA SER A 77 2.85 -51.69 -36.33
C SER A 77 1.74 -52.75 -36.08
N ASP A 78 0.56 -52.80 -36.73
CA ASP A 78 -0.13 -51.83 -37.60
C ASP A 78 -1.68 -51.76 -37.37
N PHE A 79 -2.63 -52.48 -38.01
CA PHE A 79 -2.61 -53.58 -39.00
C PHE A 79 -4.00 -53.75 -39.70
N LEU A 80 -4.10 -53.62 -41.04
CA LEU A 80 -5.27 -53.78 -41.98
C LEU A 80 -6.49 -52.82 -41.80
N GLU A 81 -7.05 -52.14 -42.82
CA GLU A 81 -7.47 -52.46 -44.23
C GLU A 81 -8.88 -53.12 -44.30
N ASP A 82 -9.79 -52.79 -45.24
CA ASP A 82 -9.70 -51.91 -46.43
C ASP A 82 -11.07 -51.31 -46.90
N ASP A 83 -11.11 -50.73 -48.12
CA ASP A 83 -12.26 -50.26 -48.95
C ASP A 83 -13.01 -48.98 -48.49
N VAL A 84 -13.06 -47.82 -49.18
CA VAL A 84 -12.88 -47.36 -50.60
C VAL A 84 -14.16 -47.44 -51.48
N LEU A 85 -14.31 -46.47 -52.41
CA LEU A 85 -15.42 -46.24 -53.38
C LEU A 85 -16.74 -45.68 -52.78
N ASP A 86 -17.52 -44.82 -53.46
CA ASP A 86 -17.22 -43.90 -54.58
C ASP A 86 -18.10 -42.62 -54.44
N SER A 87 -18.15 -41.80 -55.49
CA SER A 87 -18.34 -40.36 -55.49
C SER A 87 -19.65 -39.86 -56.14
N LYS A 88 -19.83 -38.53 -56.11
CA LYS A 88 -20.57 -37.66 -57.06
C LYS A 88 -22.09 -37.37 -56.93
N ASP A 89 -22.34 -36.05 -56.87
CA ASP A 89 -23.23 -35.21 -57.71
C ASP A 89 -24.78 -35.28 -57.62
N GLY A 90 -25.42 -34.16 -58.00
CA GLY A 90 -26.89 -33.95 -58.07
C GLY A 90 -27.56 -33.67 -56.71
N GLN A 91 -27.87 -32.44 -56.26
CA GLN A 91 -28.29 -31.17 -56.91
C GLN A 91 -29.77 -31.15 -57.37
N GLU A 92 -30.51 -30.13 -56.88
CA GLU A 92 -31.86 -29.68 -57.29
C GLU A 92 -33.08 -30.59 -57.03
N LEU A 93 -34.34 -30.12 -56.96
CA LEU A 93 -34.97 -28.95 -56.29
C LEU A 93 -36.52 -29.18 -56.28
N ASN A 94 -37.24 -28.56 -55.34
CA ASN A 94 -38.65 -28.12 -55.44
C ASN A 94 -39.86 -29.09 -55.66
N ASN A 95 -40.83 -28.94 -54.74
CA ASN A 95 -42.28 -28.71 -54.97
C ASN A 95 -43.35 -29.84 -55.09
N PHE A 96 -44.35 -29.68 -54.20
CA PHE A 96 -45.82 -29.76 -54.39
C PHE A 96 -46.60 -31.10 -54.60
N GLU A 97 -47.49 -31.36 -53.63
CA GLU A 97 -48.88 -31.89 -53.70
C GLU A 97 -49.25 -33.13 -54.56
N GLY A 98 -49.69 -34.21 -53.89
CA GLY A 98 -50.19 -35.45 -54.55
C GLY A 98 -51.21 -36.29 -53.74
N LYS A 99 -52.49 -35.85 -53.74
CA LYS A 99 -53.69 -36.45 -53.09
C LYS A 99 -53.86 -37.99 -53.19
N ARG A 100 -54.40 -38.63 -52.13
CA ARG A 100 -55.49 -39.68 -52.10
C ARG A 100 -55.75 -40.18 -50.64
N ASN A 101 -56.98 -40.14 -50.10
CA ASN A 101 -58.04 -41.20 -50.07
C ASN A 101 -57.68 -42.43 -49.18
N VAL A 102 -58.57 -43.02 -48.34
CA VAL A 102 -60.02 -42.81 -48.08
C VAL A 102 -60.47 -43.34 -46.68
N SER A 103 -61.76 -43.13 -46.33
CA SER A 103 -62.53 -43.61 -45.14
C SER A 103 -62.42 -42.77 -43.85
N ILE A 104 -63.48 -42.32 -43.12
CA ILE A 104 -64.88 -42.76 -42.82
C ILE A 104 -64.89 -43.78 -41.66
N ARG A 105 -65.53 -43.58 -40.48
CA ARG A 105 -66.45 -42.57 -39.87
C ARG A 105 -66.24 -42.62 -38.33
N LYS A 106 -66.76 -41.76 -37.42
CA LYS A 106 -68.09 -41.15 -37.28
C LYS A 106 -68.05 -40.04 -36.19
N ARG A 107 -68.77 -38.91 -36.39
CA ARG A 107 -69.54 -38.05 -35.45
C ARG A 107 -69.17 -38.07 -33.94
N ARG A 108 -69.12 -36.96 -33.18
CA ARG A 108 -69.61 -35.55 -33.31
C ARG A 108 -68.80 -34.69 -32.27
N LEU A 109 -68.95 -33.38 -31.99
CA LEU A 109 -69.87 -32.29 -32.35
C LEU A 109 -69.10 -30.93 -32.31
N GLN A 110 -69.82 -29.81 -32.40
CA GLN A 110 -69.43 -28.39 -32.13
C GLN A 110 -70.69 -27.68 -31.51
N PRO A 111 -70.75 -26.40 -31.03
CA PRO A 111 -69.98 -25.23 -31.52
C PRO A 111 -69.75 -24.01 -30.56
N HIS A 112 -69.23 -22.93 -31.16
CA HIS A 112 -69.42 -21.48 -30.91
C HIS A 112 -68.82 -20.71 -29.70
N LYS A 113 -68.08 -19.65 -30.12
CA LYS A 113 -67.68 -18.36 -29.51
C LYS A 113 -68.42 -17.84 -28.25
N ALA A 114 -67.68 -17.27 -27.29
CA ALA A 114 -68.11 -16.09 -26.52
C ALA A 114 -66.95 -15.30 -25.83
N SER A 115 -67.00 -13.96 -25.92
CA SER A 115 -66.56 -12.91 -24.97
C SER A 115 -65.11 -12.73 -24.43
N ASN A 116 -64.80 -11.45 -24.13
CA ASN A 116 -63.71 -10.93 -23.29
C ASN A 116 -64.00 -11.22 -21.77
N ASN A 117 -63.16 -10.93 -20.74
CA ASN A 117 -62.28 -9.77 -20.51
C ASN A 117 -61.24 -9.98 -19.33
N LYS A 118 -60.53 -8.91 -18.93
CA LYS A 118 -59.49 -8.79 -17.87
C LYS A 118 -59.92 -9.31 -16.47
N PHE A 119 -59.06 -9.79 -15.55
CA PHE A 119 -58.00 -9.03 -14.82
C PHE A 119 -56.93 -9.93 -14.10
N ARG A 120 -55.95 -9.32 -13.40
CA ARG A 120 -54.77 -9.98 -12.76
C ARG A 120 -54.75 -9.92 -11.22
N HIS A 121 -54.34 -11.01 -10.57
CA HIS A 121 -53.57 -11.04 -9.31
C HIS A 121 -52.63 -12.26 -9.28
N LYS A 122 -51.53 -12.23 -8.50
CA LYS A 122 -50.70 -13.43 -8.21
C LYS A 122 -49.99 -13.33 -6.86
N ARG A 123 -49.87 -14.46 -6.16
CA ARG A 123 -49.35 -14.61 -4.78
C ARG A 123 -47.94 -15.24 -4.76
N VAL A 124 -47.27 -15.16 -3.61
CA VAL A 124 -46.00 -15.86 -3.30
C VAL A 124 -46.16 -17.38 -3.44
N ILE A 125 -45.13 -18.05 -3.96
CA ILE A 125 -45.14 -19.49 -4.26
C ILE A 125 -44.64 -20.30 -3.06
N LYS A 126 -45.54 -21.04 -2.39
CA LYS A 126 -45.15 -22.21 -1.57
C LYS A 126 -44.96 -23.42 -2.48
N VAL A 127 -43.81 -24.08 -2.40
CA VAL A 127 -43.48 -25.27 -3.21
C VAL A 127 -44.00 -26.54 -2.52
N LYS A 128 -44.63 -27.45 -3.28
CA LYS A 128 -45.20 -28.71 -2.76
C LYS A 128 -44.13 -29.79 -2.60
N GLN A 129 -44.36 -30.74 -1.69
CA GLN A 129 -43.42 -31.82 -1.38
C GLN A 129 -43.10 -32.71 -2.60
N SER A 130 -44.10 -33.01 -3.44
CA SER A 130 -43.92 -33.72 -4.72
C SER A 130 -42.91 -33.04 -5.67
N THR A 131 -42.80 -31.71 -5.63
CA THR A 131 -41.80 -30.97 -6.43
C THR A 131 -40.36 -31.26 -5.96
N LYS A 132 -40.17 -31.53 -4.66
CA LYS A 132 -38.88 -31.90 -4.06
C LYS A 132 -38.44 -33.31 -4.50
N GLU A 133 -39.38 -34.24 -4.58
CA GLU A 133 -39.13 -35.63 -5.03
C GLU A 133 -38.79 -35.69 -6.53
N ILE A 134 -39.48 -34.91 -7.37
CA ILE A 134 -39.15 -34.75 -8.80
C ILE A 134 -37.73 -34.19 -8.95
N LEU A 135 -37.38 -33.14 -8.21
CA LEU A 135 -36.04 -32.56 -8.21
C LEU A 135 -34.96 -33.56 -7.78
N MET A 136 -35.24 -34.48 -6.85
CA MET A 136 -34.28 -35.49 -6.39
C MET A 136 -33.97 -36.53 -7.47
N LYS A 137 -34.95 -36.88 -8.32
CA LYS A 137 -34.82 -37.86 -9.42
C LYS A 137 -34.11 -37.31 -10.68
N MET A 138 -34.00 -35.99 -10.84
CA MET A 138 -33.33 -35.35 -11.99
C MET A 138 -31.79 -35.35 -11.88
N THR A 139 -31.08 -35.53 -12.99
CA THR A 139 -29.61 -35.41 -13.05
C THR A 139 -29.12 -33.98 -12.78
N LYS A 140 -27.82 -33.81 -12.51
CA LYS A 140 -27.20 -32.51 -12.20
C LYS A 140 -27.28 -31.48 -13.36
N LYS A 141 -27.48 -31.92 -14.61
CA LYS A 141 -27.75 -31.04 -15.77
C LYS A 141 -29.21 -30.57 -15.76
N GLU A 142 -30.16 -31.51 -15.75
CA GLU A 142 -31.61 -31.22 -15.81
C GLU A 142 -32.07 -30.38 -14.62
N ARG A 143 -31.59 -30.69 -13.41
CA ARG A 143 -31.88 -29.92 -12.19
C ARG A 143 -31.41 -28.46 -12.31
N LYS A 144 -30.31 -28.20 -13.02
CA LYS A 144 -29.77 -26.87 -13.31
C LYS A 144 -30.57 -26.14 -14.42
N GLN A 145 -31.16 -26.89 -15.34
CA GLN A 145 -32.03 -26.37 -16.40
C GLN A 145 -33.43 -26.00 -15.85
N PHE A 146 -33.99 -26.84 -14.97
CA PHE A 146 -35.24 -26.57 -14.25
C PHE A 146 -35.15 -25.34 -13.32
N ILE A 147 -34.00 -25.13 -12.66
CA ILE A 147 -33.75 -23.90 -11.87
C ILE A 147 -33.73 -22.66 -12.78
N ARG A 148 -33.11 -22.73 -13.97
CA ARG A 148 -33.16 -21.63 -14.96
C ARG A 148 -34.58 -21.33 -15.46
N GLU A 149 -35.45 -22.33 -15.56
CA GLU A 149 -36.86 -22.10 -15.85
C GLU A 149 -37.65 -21.46 -14.69
N LEU A 150 -37.22 -21.65 -13.44
CA LEU A 150 -37.78 -20.94 -12.29
C LEU A 150 -37.25 -19.50 -12.19
N GLU A 151 -35.99 -19.26 -12.52
CA GLU A 151 -35.40 -17.91 -12.65
C GLU A 151 -36.17 -17.09 -13.71
N LYS A 152 -36.41 -17.68 -14.90
CA LYS A 152 -37.27 -17.11 -15.96
C LYS A 152 -38.71 -16.80 -15.52
N LYS A 153 -39.20 -17.40 -14.42
CA LYS A 153 -40.58 -17.25 -13.94
C LYS A 153 -40.76 -16.14 -12.89
N ASN A 154 -39.73 -15.38 -12.48
CA ASN A 154 -39.90 -14.38 -11.42
C ASN A 154 -39.34 -12.94 -11.65
N LYS A 155 -38.35 -12.69 -12.52
CA LYS A 155 -38.00 -11.31 -12.96
C LYS A 155 -37.52 -11.30 -14.43
N PRO A 156 -38.24 -10.66 -15.38
CA PRO A 156 -37.94 -10.78 -16.82
C PRO A 156 -36.65 -10.08 -17.26
N ASN A 157 -36.19 -9.08 -16.51
CA ASN A 157 -35.17 -8.14 -16.98
C ASN A 157 -33.73 -8.52 -16.63
N TYR A 158 -33.54 -9.51 -15.76
CA TYR A 158 -32.21 -10.05 -15.44
C TYR A 158 -31.54 -10.65 -16.68
N GLU A 159 -32.31 -11.32 -17.55
CA GLU A 159 -31.80 -11.87 -18.81
C GLU A 159 -31.37 -10.76 -19.79
N LEU A 160 -32.03 -9.60 -19.78
CA LEU A 160 -31.65 -8.45 -20.60
C LEU A 160 -30.37 -7.80 -20.08
N MET A 161 -30.23 -7.63 -18.76
CA MET A 161 -29.01 -7.11 -18.11
C MET A 161 -27.80 -8.02 -18.36
N MET A 162 -27.98 -9.35 -18.24
CA MET A 162 -26.93 -10.32 -18.55
C MET A 162 -26.54 -10.33 -20.04
N LYS A 163 -27.51 -10.11 -20.95
CA LYS A 163 -27.22 -9.88 -22.38
C LYS A 163 -26.51 -8.55 -22.63
N ALA A 164 -26.82 -7.52 -21.84
CA ALA A 164 -26.19 -6.21 -21.96
C ALA A 164 -24.69 -6.23 -21.63
N LYS A 165 -24.28 -7.01 -20.61
CA LYS A 165 -22.87 -7.28 -20.32
C LYS A 165 -22.13 -8.08 -21.41
N LEU A 166 -22.86 -8.76 -22.31
CA LEU A 166 -22.31 -9.51 -23.45
C LEU A 166 -22.16 -8.68 -24.75
N PHE A 167 -22.65 -7.43 -24.79
CA PHE A 167 -22.48 -6.57 -25.98
C PHE A 167 -21.01 -6.17 -26.21
N THR A 168 -20.60 -6.11 -27.49
CA THR A 168 -19.26 -5.64 -27.91
C THR A 168 -19.06 -4.15 -27.61
N LYS A 169 -17.82 -3.66 -27.71
CA LYS A 169 -17.53 -2.23 -27.54
C LYS A 169 -18.25 -1.38 -28.59
N GLU A 170 -18.31 -1.79 -29.86
CA GLU A 170 -19.04 -1.03 -30.88
C GLU A 170 -20.54 -0.98 -30.58
N GLN A 171 -21.13 -2.12 -30.20
CA GLN A 171 -22.55 -2.20 -29.84
C GLN A 171 -22.90 -1.28 -28.66
N ARG A 172 -22.06 -1.21 -27.63
CA ARG A 172 -22.25 -0.29 -26.49
C ARG A 172 -22.17 1.18 -26.95
N VAL A 173 -21.22 1.54 -27.81
CA VAL A 173 -21.12 2.90 -28.37
C VAL A 173 -22.38 3.27 -29.17
N HIS A 174 -22.89 2.36 -30.00
CA HIS A 174 -24.12 2.59 -30.76
C HIS A 174 -25.36 2.73 -29.85
N ILE A 175 -25.46 1.93 -28.78
CA ILE A 175 -26.53 2.06 -27.79
C ILE A 175 -26.44 3.42 -27.08
N ILE A 176 -25.24 3.85 -26.67
CA ILE A 176 -25.02 5.15 -26.03
C ILE A 176 -25.40 6.32 -26.96
N SER A 177 -25.14 6.22 -28.27
CA SER A 177 -25.58 7.25 -29.23
C SER A 177 -27.10 7.25 -29.42
N SER A 178 -27.72 6.06 -29.46
CA SER A 178 -29.17 5.90 -29.68
C SER A 178 -30.04 6.34 -28.49
N LEU A 179 -29.48 6.31 -27.27
CA LEU A 179 -30.19 6.71 -26.03
C LEU A 179 -29.99 8.18 -25.65
N LYS A 180 -29.19 8.94 -26.41
CA LYS A 180 -29.03 10.40 -26.26
C LYS A 180 -30.41 11.10 -26.35
N GLY A 181 -30.59 12.16 -25.56
CA GLY A 181 -31.82 12.94 -25.43
C GLY A 181 -32.94 12.21 -24.67
N ASN A 182 -32.72 10.98 -24.20
CA ASN A 182 -33.74 10.15 -23.56
C ASN A 182 -33.37 9.72 -22.13
N TYR A 183 -32.20 10.07 -21.58
CA TYR A 183 -31.76 9.55 -20.28
C TYR A 183 -32.69 9.97 -19.13
N VAL A 184 -33.16 11.23 -19.12
CA VAL A 184 -34.15 11.72 -18.12
C VAL A 184 -35.52 11.04 -18.26
N ARG A 185 -35.93 10.66 -19.48
CA ARG A 185 -37.18 9.92 -19.71
C ARG A 185 -37.07 8.49 -19.17
N LEU A 186 -35.93 7.85 -19.40
CA LEU A 186 -35.62 6.50 -18.93
C LEU A 186 -35.51 6.44 -17.39
N TYR A 187 -34.82 7.41 -16.78
CA TYR A 187 -34.62 7.48 -15.32
C TYR A 187 -35.91 7.51 -14.50
N LYS A 188 -37.02 8.03 -15.04
CA LYS A 188 -38.34 8.07 -14.35
C LYS A 188 -38.88 6.67 -13.97
N SER A 189 -38.43 5.62 -14.65
CA SER A 189 -38.78 4.22 -14.37
C SER A 189 -37.58 3.47 -13.80
N LEU A 190 -37.71 2.87 -12.61
CA LEU A 190 -36.63 2.15 -11.92
C LEU A 190 -35.89 1.12 -12.81
N PHE A 191 -36.61 0.39 -13.65
CA PHE A 191 -35.98 -0.58 -14.55
C PHE A 191 -35.11 0.12 -15.61
N SER A 192 -35.65 1.13 -16.29
CA SER A 192 -34.91 1.89 -17.30
C SER A 192 -33.77 2.69 -16.68
N ALA A 193 -33.95 3.23 -15.46
CA ALA A 193 -32.89 3.84 -14.65
C ALA A 193 -31.73 2.86 -14.35
N SER A 194 -32.01 1.56 -14.18
CA SER A 194 -30.97 0.54 -14.00
C SER A 194 -30.08 0.40 -15.24
N LEU A 195 -30.64 0.53 -16.45
CA LEU A 195 -29.86 0.55 -17.70
C LEU A 195 -29.04 1.84 -17.85
N VAL A 196 -29.61 3.01 -17.49
CA VAL A 196 -28.86 4.28 -17.48
C VAL A 196 -27.71 4.22 -16.48
N ASN A 197 -27.91 3.58 -15.32
CA ASN A 197 -26.87 3.35 -14.33
C ASN A 197 -25.78 2.38 -14.83
N GLU A 198 -26.15 1.29 -15.49
CA GLU A 198 -25.18 0.36 -16.11
C GLU A 198 -24.30 1.08 -17.14
N ILE A 199 -24.89 1.94 -17.98
CA ILE A 199 -24.17 2.79 -18.92
C ILE A 199 -23.20 3.72 -18.19
N TYR A 200 -23.66 4.39 -17.11
CA TYR A 200 -22.89 5.32 -16.29
C TYR A 200 -21.80 4.65 -15.43
N ALA A 201 -21.93 3.36 -15.08
CA ALA A 201 -21.02 2.66 -14.18
C ALA A 201 -19.98 1.78 -14.90
N GLU A 202 -20.32 1.17 -16.03
CA GLU A 202 -19.46 0.16 -16.68
C GLU A 202 -19.11 0.44 -18.16
N TRP A 203 -19.83 1.30 -18.89
CA TRP A 203 -19.71 1.37 -20.36
C TRP A 203 -19.14 2.67 -20.93
N GLY A 204 -19.38 3.81 -20.28
CA GLY A 204 -19.04 5.12 -20.84
C GLY A 204 -17.56 5.47 -20.73
N ASN A 205 -17.12 6.39 -21.59
CA ASN A 205 -15.91 7.18 -21.39
C ASN A 205 -16.23 8.54 -20.71
N ALA A 206 -15.22 9.27 -20.25
CA ALA A 206 -15.41 10.53 -19.52
C ALA A 206 -16.26 11.58 -20.28
N LYS A 207 -16.14 11.65 -21.61
CA LYS A 207 -16.96 12.56 -22.45
C LYS A 207 -18.42 12.09 -22.50
N GLN A 208 -18.66 10.79 -22.68
CA GLN A 208 -20.00 10.20 -22.65
C GLN A 208 -20.66 10.33 -21.26
N TYR A 209 -19.90 10.21 -20.17
CA TYR A 209 -20.41 10.43 -18.81
C TYR A 209 -20.85 11.87 -18.60
N ARG A 210 -20.03 12.87 -18.96
CA ARG A 210 -20.44 14.28 -18.90
C ARG A 210 -21.70 14.52 -19.75
N GLN A 211 -21.76 13.97 -20.96
CA GLN A 211 -22.90 14.12 -21.87
C GLN A 211 -24.19 13.43 -21.37
N LEU A 212 -24.07 12.29 -20.68
CA LEU A 212 -25.21 11.60 -20.05
C LEU A 212 -25.73 12.41 -18.87
N VAL A 213 -24.84 12.91 -18.01
CA VAL A 213 -25.21 13.71 -16.83
C VAL A 213 -25.80 15.07 -17.24
N SER A 214 -25.30 15.70 -18.31
CA SER A 214 -25.80 17.01 -18.76
C SER A 214 -27.30 17.02 -19.11
N GLU A 215 -27.86 15.91 -19.59
CA GLU A 215 -29.30 15.82 -19.86
C GLU A 215 -30.15 16.02 -18.58
N PHE A 216 -29.61 15.67 -17.40
CA PHE A 216 -30.32 15.79 -16.12
C PHE A 216 -30.32 17.21 -15.54
N TYR A 217 -29.41 18.09 -15.98
CA TYR A 217 -29.40 19.49 -15.55
C TYR A 217 -30.56 20.30 -16.18
N GLY A 218 -31.10 19.86 -17.32
CA GLY A 218 -32.34 20.41 -17.90
C GLY A 218 -32.14 21.43 -19.04
N PRO A 219 -33.21 22.13 -19.46
CA PRO A 219 -33.19 22.92 -20.70
C PRO A 219 -32.28 24.15 -20.64
N GLU A 220 -32.11 24.78 -19.48
CA GLU A 220 -31.21 25.94 -19.31
C GLU A 220 -29.73 25.57 -19.52
N PHE A 221 -29.36 24.33 -19.18
CA PHE A 221 -28.04 23.77 -19.50
C PHE A 221 -27.89 23.52 -21.00
N ALA A 222 -28.93 22.99 -21.68
CA ALA A 222 -28.86 22.70 -23.11
C ALA A 222 -28.55 23.98 -23.92
N ILE A 223 -29.18 25.09 -23.57
CA ILE A 223 -28.91 26.41 -24.18
C ILE A 223 -27.45 26.85 -23.94
N LEU A 224 -26.85 26.55 -22.78
CA LEU A 224 -25.43 26.83 -22.54
C LEU A 224 -24.50 25.95 -23.39
N GLN A 225 -24.87 24.69 -23.59
CA GLN A 225 -24.09 23.76 -24.42
C GLN A 225 -24.12 24.13 -25.91
N GLU A 226 -25.23 24.68 -26.41
CA GLU A 226 -25.37 25.15 -27.80
C GLU A 226 -24.53 26.41 -28.09
N ASN A 227 -24.22 27.22 -27.07
CA ASN A 227 -23.42 28.45 -27.19
C ASN A 227 -21.92 28.24 -26.92
N SER A 228 -21.43 27.00 -26.84
CA SER A 228 -20.01 26.70 -26.56
C SER A 228 -19.37 25.89 -27.68
N ASP A 229 -18.32 26.43 -28.32
CA ASP A 229 -17.50 25.74 -29.35
C ASP A 229 -16.72 24.51 -28.82
N ASN A 230 -16.81 24.24 -27.51
CA ASN A 230 -16.06 23.18 -26.86
C ASN A 230 -16.56 21.78 -27.25
N LEU A 231 -15.61 20.90 -27.61
CA LEU A 231 -15.87 19.50 -27.98
C LEU A 231 -16.46 18.60 -26.87
N SER A 232 -16.83 19.13 -25.70
CA SER A 232 -17.48 18.43 -24.58
C SER A 232 -18.27 19.43 -23.72
N PRO A 233 -19.42 19.03 -23.14
CA PRO A 233 -20.19 19.92 -22.27
C PRO A 233 -19.36 20.38 -21.06
N PRO A 234 -19.53 21.66 -20.65
CA PRO A 234 -18.83 22.20 -19.49
C PRO A 234 -19.28 21.53 -18.18
N SER A 235 -18.44 21.57 -17.16
CA SER A 235 -18.80 21.07 -15.83
C SER A 235 -19.71 22.03 -15.06
N ILE A 236 -20.40 21.52 -14.04
CA ILE A 236 -21.23 22.35 -13.15
C ILE A 236 -20.39 23.41 -12.40
N ASP A 237 -19.12 23.11 -12.10
CA ASP A 237 -18.15 24.07 -11.57
C ASP A 237 -17.88 25.23 -12.54
N GLU A 238 -17.62 24.92 -13.82
CA GLU A 238 -17.43 25.92 -14.88
C GLU A 238 -18.68 26.81 -15.03
N ILE A 239 -19.88 26.21 -15.07
CA ILE A 239 -21.14 26.96 -15.19
C ILE A 239 -21.42 27.85 -13.98
N SER A 240 -21.15 27.37 -12.76
CA SER A 240 -21.30 28.16 -11.54
C SER A 240 -20.39 29.40 -11.50
N THR A 241 -19.30 29.36 -12.28
CA THR A 241 -18.37 30.49 -12.45
C THR A 241 -18.76 31.41 -13.61
N GLN A 242 -19.35 30.86 -14.69
CA GLN A 242 -19.63 31.59 -15.93
C GLN A 242 -21.03 32.24 -15.97
N THR A 243 -22.07 31.57 -15.47
CA THR A 243 -23.46 32.04 -15.54
C THR A 243 -24.26 31.66 -14.28
N PRO A 244 -24.11 32.39 -13.16
CA PRO A 244 -24.77 32.06 -11.90
C PRO A 244 -26.30 32.09 -12.00
N ASP A 245 -26.88 32.99 -12.80
CA ASP A 245 -28.34 33.19 -12.90
C ASP A 245 -29.09 31.92 -13.35
N LYS A 246 -28.45 31.09 -14.18
CA LYS A 246 -29.01 29.81 -14.70
C LYS A 246 -28.83 28.63 -13.73
N MET A 247 -28.10 28.80 -12.63
CA MET A 247 -27.98 27.74 -11.62
C MET A 247 -29.31 27.48 -10.92
N ALA A 248 -30.16 28.50 -10.77
CA ALA A 248 -31.45 28.38 -10.08
C ALA A 248 -32.41 27.39 -10.78
N GLY A 249 -32.57 27.48 -12.10
CA GLY A 249 -33.44 26.57 -12.86
C GLY A 249 -32.86 25.16 -12.99
N ILE A 250 -31.53 25.04 -13.14
CA ILE A 250 -30.82 23.75 -13.09
C ILE A 250 -31.06 23.04 -11.75
N LEU A 251 -30.88 23.75 -10.63
CA LEU A 251 -31.09 23.20 -9.28
C LEU A 251 -32.56 22.82 -9.05
N GLN A 252 -33.51 23.66 -9.45
CA GLN A 252 -34.94 23.35 -9.33
C GLN A 252 -35.35 22.14 -10.19
N ASN A 253 -34.69 21.89 -11.33
CA ASN A 253 -34.92 20.68 -12.13
C ASN A 253 -34.29 19.44 -11.47
N LEU A 254 -33.11 19.55 -10.89
CA LEU A 254 -32.48 18.47 -10.10
C LEU A 254 -33.33 18.09 -8.88
N GLU A 255 -33.78 19.06 -8.09
CA GLU A 255 -34.68 18.89 -6.94
C GLU A 255 -35.91 18.04 -7.31
N LYS A 256 -36.64 18.49 -8.35
CA LYS A 256 -37.82 17.80 -8.91
C LYS A 256 -37.54 16.39 -9.44
N LEU A 257 -36.29 16.01 -9.68
CA LEU A 257 -35.87 14.64 -10.05
C LEU A 257 -35.44 13.82 -8.83
N LEU A 258 -34.80 14.46 -7.86
CA LEU A 258 -34.30 13.86 -6.62
C LEU A 258 -35.46 13.48 -5.68
N ASP A 259 -36.46 14.33 -5.49
CA ASP A 259 -37.67 14.01 -4.69
C ASP A 259 -38.30 12.68 -5.11
N ARG A 260 -38.41 12.48 -6.43
CA ARG A 260 -39.00 11.28 -7.05
C ARG A 260 -38.12 10.02 -6.90
N ALA A 261 -36.84 10.21 -6.62
CA ALA A 261 -35.87 9.15 -6.35
C ALA A 261 -35.83 8.81 -4.85
N VAL A 262 -35.91 9.79 -3.95
CA VAL A 262 -36.01 9.57 -2.49
C VAL A 262 -37.24 8.74 -2.13
N LEU A 263 -38.39 9.04 -2.75
CA LEU A 263 -39.63 8.23 -2.63
C LEU A 263 -39.50 6.77 -3.13
N LYS A 264 -38.34 6.38 -3.68
CA LYS A 264 -38.08 5.06 -4.25
C LYS A 264 -36.66 4.60 -3.89
N VAL A 265 -36.46 4.08 -2.67
CA VAL A 265 -35.16 3.56 -2.17
C VAL A 265 -34.32 2.77 -3.22
N PRO A 266 -34.87 1.90 -4.10
CA PRO A 266 -34.07 1.23 -5.13
C PRO A 266 -33.47 2.14 -6.21
N MET A 267 -33.97 3.37 -6.38
CA MET A 267 -33.35 4.42 -7.21
C MET A 267 -32.25 5.18 -6.46
N LEU A 268 -32.33 5.29 -5.13
CA LEU A 268 -31.26 5.92 -4.34
C LEU A 268 -29.93 5.20 -4.51
N LYS A 269 -29.93 3.86 -4.57
CA LYS A 269 -28.74 3.00 -4.70
C LYS A 269 -27.92 3.13 -6.01
N LEU A 270 -28.37 3.95 -6.96
CA LEU A 270 -27.77 4.05 -8.29
C LEU A 270 -26.67 5.12 -8.31
N SER A 271 -25.48 4.77 -8.79
CA SER A 271 -24.33 5.67 -8.97
C SER A 271 -24.66 6.96 -9.72
N ILE A 272 -25.57 6.92 -10.71
CA ILE A 272 -26.06 8.13 -11.40
C ILE A 272 -26.86 9.03 -10.44
N THR A 273 -27.73 8.47 -9.59
CA THR A 273 -28.46 9.22 -8.56
C THR A 273 -27.49 9.87 -7.56
N HIS A 274 -26.43 9.15 -7.17
CA HIS A 274 -25.42 9.68 -6.26
C HIS A 274 -24.67 10.89 -6.84
N LYS A 275 -24.36 10.88 -8.15
CA LYS A 275 -23.76 12.01 -8.84
C LYS A 275 -24.69 13.23 -8.86
N LEU A 276 -25.98 13.02 -9.17
CA LEU A 276 -26.99 14.10 -9.16
C LEU A 276 -27.23 14.66 -7.75
N LEU A 277 -27.23 13.81 -6.72
CA LEU A 277 -27.28 14.21 -5.31
C LEU A 277 -26.07 15.07 -4.92
N TYR A 278 -24.86 14.62 -5.27
CA TYR A 278 -23.62 15.36 -4.98
C TYR A 278 -23.60 16.72 -5.67
N ASP A 279 -23.98 16.79 -6.95
CA ASP A 279 -24.03 18.05 -7.69
C ASP A 279 -25.05 19.01 -7.12
N PHE A 280 -26.24 18.55 -6.73
CA PHE A 280 -27.25 19.39 -6.09
C PHE A 280 -26.77 19.93 -4.73
N LEU A 281 -26.27 19.06 -3.86
CA LEU A 281 -25.85 19.39 -2.48
C LEU A 281 -24.68 20.39 -2.40
N ARG A 282 -23.94 20.61 -3.49
CA ARG A 282 -22.86 21.60 -3.58
C ARG A 282 -23.34 23.04 -3.82
N TYR A 283 -24.47 23.25 -4.50
CA TYR A 283 -24.91 24.59 -4.92
C TYR A 283 -26.35 24.95 -4.49
N CYS A 284 -27.13 24.02 -3.91
CA CYS A 284 -28.46 24.31 -3.39
C CYS A 284 -28.44 25.31 -2.21
N SER A 285 -29.56 26.05 -2.02
CA SER A 285 -29.73 26.90 -0.83
C SER A 285 -29.81 26.08 0.46
N ASP A 286 -29.57 26.68 1.63
CA ASP A 286 -29.67 25.96 2.91
C ASP A 286 -31.07 25.42 3.21
N GLU A 287 -32.12 26.08 2.73
CA GLU A 287 -33.50 25.62 2.85
C GLU A 287 -33.72 24.32 2.05
N GLN A 288 -33.31 24.31 0.78
CA GLN A 288 -33.34 23.13 -0.08
C GLN A 288 -32.46 22.00 0.48
N ARG A 289 -31.26 22.35 0.96
CA ARG A 289 -30.30 21.44 1.59
C ARG A 289 -30.93 20.71 2.78
N ASN A 290 -31.57 21.46 3.68
CA ASN A 290 -32.21 20.93 4.88
C ASN A 290 -33.44 20.08 4.55
N SER A 291 -34.25 20.47 3.57
CA SER A 291 -35.40 19.70 3.08
C SER A 291 -34.99 18.33 2.51
N LEU A 292 -33.94 18.31 1.68
CA LEU A 292 -33.40 17.08 1.11
C LEU A 292 -32.73 16.20 2.18
N ILE A 293 -31.97 16.78 3.12
CA ILE A 293 -31.37 16.05 4.24
C ILE A 293 -32.44 15.42 5.12
N GLU A 294 -33.52 16.13 5.45
CA GLU A 294 -34.65 15.62 6.22
C GLU A 294 -35.28 14.39 5.57
N SER A 295 -35.34 14.39 4.23
CA SER A 295 -35.88 13.29 3.43
C SER A 295 -34.89 12.12 3.23
N LEU A 296 -33.58 12.36 3.36
CA LEU A 296 -32.51 11.37 3.14
C LEU A 296 -31.95 10.72 4.41
N LYS A 297 -32.12 11.33 5.58
CA LYS A 297 -31.42 10.96 6.83
C LYS A 297 -31.45 9.47 7.19
N ASP A 298 -32.56 8.78 6.94
CA ASP A 298 -32.73 7.35 7.25
C ASP A 298 -32.20 6.40 6.14
N PHE A 299 -31.79 6.95 4.99
CA PHE A 299 -31.38 6.21 3.79
C PHE A 299 -29.91 6.41 3.39
N LEU A 300 -29.11 7.17 4.14
CA LEU A 300 -27.67 7.36 3.87
C LEU A 300 -26.87 6.06 3.62
N PRO A 301 -27.09 4.95 4.36
CA PRO A 301 -26.43 3.66 4.11
C PRO A 301 -26.69 3.06 2.72
N GLU A 302 -27.73 3.51 2.03
CA GLU A 302 -28.12 3.06 0.68
C GLU A 302 -27.52 3.93 -0.44
N ILE A 303 -26.66 4.89 -0.10
CA ILE A 303 -26.06 5.89 -1.01
C ILE A 303 -24.52 5.89 -0.90
N CYS A 304 -23.97 5.70 0.30
CA CYS A 304 -22.56 5.92 0.60
C CYS A 304 -21.57 4.86 0.07
N HIS A 305 -22.04 3.76 -0.53
CA HIS A 305 -21.24 2.65 -1.09
C HIS A 305 -20.56 2.97 -2.43
N THR A 306 -20.39 4.25 -2.78
CA THR A 306 -19.76 4.69 -4.02
C THR A 306 -18.93 5.95 -3.79
N HIS A 307 -18.07 6.28 -4.76
CA HIS A 307 -17.25 7.48 -4.70
C HIS A 307 -18.10 8.75 -4.49
N GLU A 308 -18.95 9.11 -5.46
CA GLU A 308 -19.81 10.32 -5.42
C GLU A 308 -20.80 10.28 -4.25
N GLY A 309 -21.37 9.10 -3.96
CA GLY A 309 -22.33 8.92 -2.88
C GLY A 309 -21.72 9.10 -1.49
N SER A 310 -20.42 8.78 -1.31
CA SER A 310 -19.71 9.07 -0.06
C SER A 310 -19.56 10.57 0.18
N TYR A 311 -19.38 11.39 -0.86
CA TYR A 311 -19.36 12.85 -0.73
C TYR A 311 -20.75 13.44 -0.50
N ALA A 312 -21.78 12.96 -1.20
CA ALA A 312 -23.16 13.38 -0.96
C ALA A 312 -23.57 13.10 0.49
N ALA A 313 -23.29 11.90 1.00
CA ALA A 313 -23.56 11.52 2.38
C ALA A 313 -22.73 12.34 3.40
N LEU A 314 -21.46 12.69 3.09
CA LEU A 314 -20.67 13.60 3.93
C LEU A 314 -21.26 15.01 3.98
N LEU A 315 -21.70 15.58 2.85
CA LEU A 315 -22.38 16.87 2.81
C LEU A 315 -23.68 16.86 3.62
N CYS A 316 -24.45 15.76 3.58
CA CYS A 316 -25.60 15.59 4.47
C CYS A 316 -25.18 15.53 5.94
N VAL A 317 -24.17 14.74 6.29
CA VAL A 317 -23.68 14.59 7.67
C VAL A 317 -23.17 15.91 8.26
N TRP A 318 -22.41 16.71 7.51
CA TRP A 318 -21.90 17.99 8.00
C TRP A 318 -22.99 19.06 8.14
N ASN A 319 -23.92 19.16 7.21
CA ASN A 319 -24.94 20.22 7.23
C ASN A 319 -26.20 19.86 8.04
N SER A 320 -26.41 18.59 8.38
CA SER A 320 -27.57 18.13 9.16
C SER A 320 -27.62 18.67 10.59
N THR A 321 -28.84 18.90 11.11
CA THR A 321 -29.10 19.30 12.51
C THR A 321 -28.83 18.15 13.51
N PRO A 322 -28.73 18.41 14.84
CA PRO A 322 -28.54 17.34 15.83
C PRO A 322 -29.61 16.23 15.81
N GLU A 323 -30.85 16.57 15.50
CA GLU A 323 -32.00 15.64 15.40
C GLU A 323 -31.88 14.77 14.13
N GLN A 324 -31.41 15.38 13.04
CA GLN A 324 -31.13 14.69 11.79
C GLN A 324 -29.92 13.77 11.91
N ARG A 325 -28.82 14.23 12.54
CA ARG A 325 -27.64 13.40 12.91
C ARG A 325 -28.04 12.20 13.76
N THR A 326 -28.96 12.42 14.71
CA THR A 326 -29.53 11.36 15.55
C THR A 326 -30.27 10.29 14.72
N SER A 327 -30.91 10.67 13.62
CA SER A 327 -31.55 9.72 12.68
C SER A 327 -30.51 9.04 11.78
N ILE A 328 -29.56 9.80 11.23
CA ILE A 328 -28.45 9.28 10.42
C ILE A 328 -27.68 8.19 11.19
N VAL A 329 -27.26 8.43 12.43
CA VAL A 329 -26.54 7.41 13.23
C VAL A 329 -27.40 6.18 13.49
N LYS A 330 -28.73 6.33 13.66
CA LYS A 330 -29.65 5.19 13.79
C LYS A 330 -29.77 4.36 12.50
N SER A 331 -29.68 4.97 11.32
CA SER A 331 -29.73 4.24 10.04
C SER A 331 -28.61 3.20 9.89
N PHE A 332 -27.44 3.41 10.51
CA PHE A 332 -26.32 2.46 10.50
C PHE A 332 -26.47 1.28 11.49
N THR A 333 -27.60 1.15 12.19
CA THR A 333 -27.81 0.09 13.19
C THR A 333 -27.71 -1.31 12.57
N GLY A 334 -26.66 -2.06 12.97
CA GLY A 334 -26.40 -3.42 12.46
C GLY A 334 -25.66 -3.45 11.12
N LEU A 335 -25.35 -2.28 10.53
CA LEU A 335 -24.55 -2.14 9.31
C LEU A 335 -23.11 -1.70 9.60
N ALA A 336 -22.76 -1.41 10.86
CA ALA A 336 -21.46 -0.84 11.24
C ALA A 336 -20.25 -1.68 10.78
N ILE A 337 -20.30 -3.00 10.88
CA ILE A 337 -19.17 -3.87 10.49
C ILE A 337 -18.96 -3.86 8.97
N SER A 338 -20.04 -3.94 8.18
CA SER A 338 -19.97 -3.76 6.72
C SER A 338 -19.52 -2.35 6.33
N ALA A 339 -19.97 -1.32 7.05
CA ALA A 339 -19.58 0.07 6.85
C ALA A 339 -18.08 0.32 7.11
N CYS A 340 -17.47 -0.43 8.03
CA CYS A 340 -16.02 -0.35 8.29
C CYS A 340 -15.16 -1.05 7.23
N LYS A 341 -15.69 -2.09 6.56
CA LYS A 341 -14.98 -2.87 5.54
C LYS A 341 -15.09 -2.28 4.12
N ASP A 342 -15.96 -1.28 3.93
CA ASP A 342 -16.13 -0.58 2.65
C ASP A 342 -15.34 0.73 2.58
N ASN A 343 -14.57 0.90 1.50
CA ASN A 343 -13.66 2.02 1.27
C ASN A 343 -14.33 3.40 1.14
N PHE A 344 -15.60 3.43 0.75
CA PHE A 344 -16.41 4.63 0.57
C PHE A 344 -17.27 4.90 1.82
N VAL A 345 -17.89 3.87 2.39
CA VAL A 345 -18.73 4.02 3.59
C VAL A 345 -17.90 4.42 4.82
N GLN A 346 -16.66 3.91 4.97
CA GLN A 346 -15.76 4.33 6.06
C GLN A 346 -15.56 5.85 6.10
N ARG A 347 -15.60 6.55 4.96
CA ARG A 347 -15.47 8.02 4.89
C ARG A 347 -16.62 8.71 5.61
N VAL A 348 -17.84 8.18 5.47
CA VAL A 348 -19.04 8.70 6.14
C VAL A 348 -19.00 8.40 7.64
N LEU A 349 -18.43 7.25 8.05
CA LEU A 349 -18.13 7.00 9.47
C LEU A 349 -17.15 8.05 10.04
N PHE A 350 -16.09 8.40 9.30
CA PHE A 350 -15.16 9.47 9.72
C PHE A 350 -15.87 10.82 9.86
N GLY A 351 -16.76 11.18 8.93
CA GLY A 351 -17.59 12.38 9.04
C GLY A 351 -18.53 12.38 10.26
N ILE A 352 -19.13 11.22 10.58
CA ILE A 352 -19.96 11.02 11.78
C ILE A 352 -19.12 11.18 13.06
N PHE A 353 -17.91 10.61 13.11
CA PHE A 353 -16.99 10.75 14.23
C PHE A 353 -16.44 12.17 14.38
N ASP A 354 -16.33 12.93 13.29
CA ASP A 354 -15.90 14.32 13.31
C ASP A 354 -16.99 15.29 13.79
N CYS A 355 -18.27 15.09 13.45
CA CYS A 355 -19.34 16.09 13.67
C CYS A 355 -20.41 15.74 14.72
N VAL A 356 -20.62 14.48 15.10
CA VAL A 356 -21.75 14.13 15.97
C VAL A 356 -21.40 14.33 17.45
N ASP A 357 -22.14 15.23 18.10
CA ASP A 357 -21.95 15.56 19.52
C ASP A 357 -22.58 14.54 20.48
N ASP A 358 -23.62 13.81 20.06
CA ASP A 358 -24.16 12.66 20.80
C ASP A 358 -23.24 11.44 20.64
N THR A 359 -22.08 11.52 21.29
CA THR A 359 -21.13 10.42 21.38
C THR A 359 -21.71 9.19 22.08
N ASN A 360 -22.76 9.34 22.91
CA ASN A 360 -23.42 8.21 23.57
C ASN A 360 -24.22 7.36 22.56
N LEU A 361 -24.92 8.00 21.62
CA LEU A 361 -25.60 7.32 20.51
C LEU A 361 -24.61 6.65 19.55
N VAL A 362 -23.56 7.37 19.15
CA VAL A 362 -22.50 6.82 18.29
C VAL A 362 -21.81 5.63 18.96
N ASN A 363 -21.51 5.73 20.26
CA ASN A 363 -20.97 4.62 21.05
C ASN A 363 -21.94 3.44 21.12
N LYS A 364 -23.23 3.68 21.37
CA LYS A 364 -24.26 2.64 21.47
C LYS A 364 -24.47 1.86 20.17
N ILE A 365 -24.43 2.54 19.02
CA ILE A 365 -24.83 1.96 17.73
C ILE A 365 -23.62 1.49 16.91
N ILE A 366 -22.54 2.27 16.87
CA ILE A 366 -21.39 2.02 16.00
C ILE A 366 -20.22 1.45 16.81
N ILE A 367 -19.72 2.18 17.82
CA ILE A 367 -18.46 1.79 18.49
C ILE A 367 -18.59 0.48 19.27
N LYS A 368 -19.73 0.21 19.94
CA LYS A 368 -19.97 -1.08 20.58
C LYS A 368 -20.07 -2.25 19.61
N GLN A 369 -20.52 -2.03 18.37
CA GLN A 369 -20.48 -3.09 17.34
C GLN A 369 -19.04 -3.34 16.91
N ILE A 370 -18.25 -2.30 16.66
CA ILE A 370 -16.80 -2.39 16.36
C ILE A 370 -16.06 -3.12 17.49
N ALA A 371 -16.25 -2.71 18.75
CA ALA A 371 -15.59 -3.28 19.93
C ALA A 371 -15.87 -4.79 20.10
N ASN A 372 -17.11 -5.23 19.82
CA ASN A 372 -17.49 -6.64 19.88
C ASN A 372 -16.92 -7.49 18.73
N ASN A 373 -16.37 -6.86 17.67
CA ASN A 373 -15.92 -7.54 16.44
C ASN A 373 -14.50 -7.12 16.01
N ILE A 374 -13.62 -6.69 16.94
CA ILE A 374 -12.28 -6.18 16.63
C ILE A 374 -11.44 -7.18 15.82
N ALA A 375 -11.51 -8.48 16.15
CA ALA A 375 -10.81 -9.54 15.41
C ALA A 375 -11.15 -9.55 13.91
N ASP A 376 -12.40 -9.20 13.58
CA ASP A 376 -12.94 -9.18 12.23
C ASP A 376 -12.52 -7.94 11.43
N LEU A 377 -12.04 -6.88 12.12
CA LEU A 377 -11.70 -5.58 11.56
C LEU A 377 -10.20 -5.28 11.56
N ILE A 378 -9.46 -5.69 12.59
CA ILE A 378 -8.03 -5.36 12.77
C ILE A 378 -7.13 -5.96 11.69
N TYR A 379 -7.54 -7.06 11.07
CA TYR A 379 -6.86 -7.71 9.95
C TYR A 379 -7.47 -7.36 8.58
N ASP A 380 -8.54 -6.56 8.54
CA ASP A 380 -9.15 -6.07 7.31
C ASP A 380 -8.48 -4.76 6.85
N LYS A 381 -8.22 -4.65 5.55
CA LYS A 381 -7.53 -3.50 4.93
C LYS A 381 -8.23 -2.16 5.20
N HIS A 382 -9.56 -2.16 5.30
CA HIS A 382 -10.38 -0.97 5.55
C HIS A 382 -10.83 -0.92 7.01
N GLY A 383 -11.19 -2.07 7.59
CA GLY A 383 -11.57 -2.17 9.01
C GLY A 383 -10.51 -1.64 9.97
N VAL A 384 -9.21 -1.86 9.70
CA VAL A 384 -8.13 -1.33 10.53
C VAL A 384 -8.05 0.19 10.48
N ILE A 385 -8.36 0.81 9.34
CA ILE A 385 -8.30 2.27 9.16
C ILE A 385 -9.34 2.95 10.04
N VAL A 386 -10.50 2.31 10.25
CA VAL A 386 -11.51 2.79 11.20
C VAL A 386 -11.04 2.70 12.65
N LEU A 387 -10.32 1.63 13.02
CA LEU A 387 -9.70 1.53 14.34
C LEU A 387 -8.62 2.61 14.53
N HIS A 388 -7.76 2.82 13.54
CA HIS A 388 -6.79 3.92 13.53
C HIS A 388 -7.47 5.29 13.72
N TYR A 389 -8.56 5.56 13.00
CA TYR A 389 -9.26 6.85 13.08
C TYR A 389 -9.90 7.11 14.46
N LEU A 390 -10.25 6.06 15.21
CA LEU A 390 -10.74 6.17 16.59
C LEU A 390 -9.62 6.37 17.64
N VAL A 391 -8.39 5.99 17.30
CA VAL A 391 -7.19 6.07 18.17
C VAL A 391 -6.38 7.35 17.92
N HIS A 392 -6.23 7.72 16.65
CA HIS A 392 -5.49 8.87 16.15
C HIS A 392 -6.18 9.40 14.87
N PRO A 393 -7.28 10.16 15.00
CA PRO A 393 -8.02 10.68 13.85
C PRO A 393 -7.12 11.54 12.96
N ARG A 394 -7.26 11.35 11.65
CA ARG A 394 -6.55 12.11 10.59
C ARG A 394 -5.02 12.04 10.65
N ASP A 395 -4.42 11.00 11.23
CA ASP A 395 -2.96 10.79 11.16
C ASP A 395 -2.43 10.80 9.70
N PRO A 396 -1.37 11.56 9.37
CA PRO A 396 -0.79 11.62 8.01
C PRO A 396 -0.08 10.35 7.51
N HIS A 397 0.26 9.39 8.36
CA HIS A 397 0.91 8.14 7.96
C HIS A 397 -0.12 7.09 7.51
N VAL A 398 -1.32 7.11 8.10
CA VAL A 398 -2.44 6.20 7.77
C VAL A 398 -3.46 6.84 6.81
N ILE A 399 -3.83 8.11 7.03
CA ILE A 399 -4.88 8.81 6.27
C ILE A 399 -4.25 9.73 5.22
N ALA A 400 -4.36 9.34 3.95
CA ALA A 400 -3.83 10.12 2.82
C ALA A 400 -4.34 11.57 2.80
N LYS A 401 -3.45 12.53 2.52
CA LYS A 401 -3.73 13.98 2.56
C LYS A 401 -4.96 14.40 1.73
N SER A 402 -5.24 13.74 0.61
CA SER A 402 -6.46 14.01 -0.17
C SER A 402 -7.75 13.75 0.62
N LEU A 403 -7.81 12.68 1.42
CA LEU A 403 -8.95 12.40 2.30
C LEU A 403 -9.00 13.35 3.51
N GLN A 404 -7.85 13.79 4.02
CA GLN A 404 -7.82 14.83 5.06
C GLN A 404 -8.40 16.15 4.56
N ASN A 405 -7.98 16.62 3.37
CA ASN A 405 -8.49 17.84 2.74
C ASN A 405 -10.01 17.77 2.48
N ILE A 406 -10.57 16.57 2.29
CA ILE A 406 -12.02 16.35 2.17
C ILE A 406 -12.68 16.49 3.55
N LEU A 407 -12.20 15.74 4.56
CA LEU A 407 -12.79 15.74 5.91
C LEU A 407 -12.72 17.11 6.59
N GLN A 408 -11.68 17.90 6.31
CA GLN A 408 -11.54 19.29 6.77
C GLN A 408 -12.68 20.22 6.32
N GLN A 409 -13.37 19.92 5.21
CA GLN A 409 -14.51 20.74 4.74
C GLN A 409 -15.69 20.71 5.73
N GLY A 410 -15.81 19.66 6.53
CA GLY A 410 -16.81 19.54 7.58
C GLY A 410 -16.46 20.23 8.90
N ASP A 411 -15.25 20.77 9.06
CA ASP A 411 -14.73 21.21 10.37
C ASP A 411 -15.41 22.47 10.93
N LEU A 412 -15.99 23.30 10.07
CA LEU A 412 -16.57 24.60 10.41
C LEU A 412 -18.11 24.60 10.32
N ASN A 413 -18.75 23.43 10.42
CA ASN A 413 -20.21 23.32 10.32
C ASN A 413 -20.91 23.92 11.56
N PRO A 414 -22.10 24.55 11.41
CA PRO A 414 -22.72 25.35 12.46
C PRO A 414 -23.39 24.56 13.60
N HIS A 415 -23.56 23.24 13.44
CA HIS A 415 -24.29 22.40 14.40
C HIS A 415 -23.38 21.58 15.33
N THR A 416 -22.07 21.53 15.07
CA THR A 416 -21.08 20.87 15.93
C THR A 416 -20.60 21.83 17.00
N LYS A 417 -20.92 21.57 18.27
CA LYS A 417 -20.64 22.46 19.41
C LYS A 417 -19.64 21.88 20.40
N LEU A 418 -19.60 20.55 20.55
CA LEU A 418 -18.58 19.89 21.35
C LEU A 418 -17.19 20.08 20.72
N ASP A 419 -16.15 20.22 21.52
CA ASP A 419 -14.78 20.32 21.00
C ASP A 419 -14.31 18.96 20.44
N LYS A 420 -13.32 19.00 19.53
CA LYS A 420 -12.82 17.78 18.87
C LYS A 420 -12.10 16.84 19.85
N ALA A 421 -11.43 17.37 20.88
CA ALA A 421 -10.68 16.55 21.83
C ALA A 421 -11.63 15.70 22.68
N SER A 422 -12.65 16.32 23.27
CA SER A 422 -13.68 15.66 24.08
C SER A 422 -14.51 14.67 23.27
N ARG A 423 -14.86 15.01 22.01
CA ARG A 423 -15.57 14.07 21.13
C ARG A 423 -14.75 12.79 20.90
N TYR A 424 -13.49 12.92 20.48
CA TYR A 424 -12.65 11.75 20.22
C TYR A 424 -12.26 10.98 21.48
N LEU A 425 -12.06 11.65 22.61
CA LEU A 425 -11.86 10.98 23.91
C LEU A 425 -13.07 10.08 24.26
N ASN A 426 -14.30 10.59 24.15
CA ASN A 426 -15.51 9.83 24.44
C ASN A 426 -15.72 8.62 23.50
N LEU A 427 -15.25 8.70 22.25
CA LEU A 427 -15.28 7.57 21.31
C LEU A 427 -14.17 6.55 21.62
N PHE A 428 -12.95 7.04 21.90
CA PHE A 428 -11.79 6.21 22.25
C PHE A 428 -12.04 5.39 23.52
N GLU A 429 -12.56 6.00 24.59
CA GLU A 429 -12.88 5.30 25.85
C GLU A 429 -13.89 4.15 25.66
N CYS A 430 -14.76 4.20 24.64
CA CYS A 430 -15.69 3.12 24.35
C CYS A 430 -15.07 1.92 23.59
N VAL A 431 -13.99 2.12 22.83
CA VAL A 431 -13.28 1.04 22.11
C VAL A 431 -12.04 0.54 22.86
N LYS A 432 -11.39 1.41 23.64
CA LYS A 432 -10.13 1.18 24.36
C LYS A 432 -10.09 -0.15 25.14
N PRO A 433 -11.08 -0.53 25.98
CA PRO A 433 -10.99 -1.76 26.76
C PRO A 433 -10.92 -3.01 25.87
N ALA A 434 -11.79 -3.09 24.86
CA ALA A 434 -11.81 -4.21 23.93
C ALA A 434 -10.54 -4.27 23.05
N LEU A 435 -10.06 -3.11 22.60
CA LEU A 435 -8.85 -3.01 21.78
C LEU A 435 -7.60 -3.47 22.57
N LEU A 436 -7.44 -3.00 23.80
CA LEU A 436 -6.32 -3.39 24.67
C LEU A 436 -6.41 -4.87 25.08
N THR A 437 -7.60 -5.39 25.40
CA THR A 437 -7.79 -6.84 25.63
C THR A 437 -7.39 -7.67 24.41
N PHE A 438 -7.82 -7.27 23.21
CA PHE A 438 -7.46 -7.97 21.98
C PHE A 438 -5.95 -7.88 21.66
N MET A 439 -5.34 -6.70 21.87
CA MET A 439 -3.90 -6.49 21.68
C MET A 439 -3.06 -7.36 22.62
N LYS A 440 -3.38 -7.41 23.92
CA LYS A 440 -2.67 -8.29 24.87
C LYS A 440 -2.72 -9.75 24.41
N ALA A 441 -3.89 -10.25 24.02
CA ALA A 441 -4.08 -11.65 23.64
C ALA A 441 -3.42 -12.04 22.29
N ASN A 442 -3.25 -11.10 21.35
CA ASN A 442 -2.82 -11.40 19.98
C ASN A 442 -1.59 -10.60 19.52
N MET A 443 -0.83 -10.02 20.45
CA MET A 443 0.28 -9.07 20.18
C MET A 443 1.23 -9.55 19.08
N ARG A 444 1.59 -10.84 19.10
CA ARG A 444 2.53 -11.49 18.16
C ARG A 444 2.01 -11.52 16.72
N GLU A 445 0.71 -11.69 16.51
CA GLU A 445 0.10 -11.65 15.17
C GLU A 445 -0.04 -10.21 14.67
N ILE A 446 -0.50 -9.30 15.53
CA ILE A 446 -0.74 -7.90 15.16
C ILE A 446 0.58 -7.20 14.79
N ILE A 447 1.66 -7.39 15.57
CA ILE A 447 2.95 -6.72 15.35
C ILE A 447 3.71 -7.25 14.11
N THR A 448 3.43 -8.48 13.68
CA THR A 448 4.02 -9.07 12.47
C THR A 448 3.17 -8.81 11.21
N ASN A 449 1.91 -8.40 11.37
CA ASN A 449 1.04 -8.06 10.25
C ASN A 449 1.32 -6.63 9.73
N LYS A 450 1.71 -6.53 8.45
CA LYS A 450 2.00 -5.26 7.76
C LYS A 450 0.84 -4.25 7.76
N ILE A 451 -0.40 -4.72 7.90
CA ILE A 451 -1.62 -3.89 7.91
C ILE A 451 -1.91 -3.40 9.34
N SER A 452 -1.67 -4.22 10.35
CA SER A 452 -2.16 -4.01 11.72
C SER A 452 -1.11 -3.49 12.70
N ALA A 453 0.19 -3.68 12.42
CA ALA A 453 1.26 -3.38 13.37
C ALA A 453 1.31 -1.89 13.77
N VAL A 454 0.99 -0.97 12.86
CA VAL A 454 0.97 0.47 13.15
C VAL A 454 -0.11 0.83 14.17
N LEU A 455 -1.20 0.05 14.28
CA LEU A 455 -2.24 0.31 15.28
C LEU A 455 -1.73 0.13 16.71
N ILE A 456 -0.77 -0.79 16.93
CA ILE A 456 -0.07 -0.95 18.22
C ILE A 456 0.70 0.32 18.55
N LEU A 457 1.41 0.88 17.56
CA LEU A 457 2.08 2.16 17.72
C LEU A 457 1.07 3.24 18.10
N ASP A 458 0.10 3.55 17.24
CA ASP A 458 -0.83 4.67 17.48
C ASP A 458 -1.59 4.55 18.80
N THR A 459 -1.90 3.32 19.23
CA THR A 459 -2.59 3.07 20.51
C THR A 459 -1.66 3.30 21.70
N LEU A 460 -0.46 2.72 21.70
CA LEU A 460 0.46 2.77 22.84
C LEU A 460 1.36 4.02 22.87
N ASP A 461 1.43 4.78 21.77
CA ASP A 461 2.33 5.92 21.66
C ASP A 461 1.94 7.10 22.55
N VAL A 462 2.97 7.77 23.06
CA VAL A 462 2.86 9.08 23.70
C VAL A 462 2.22 10.05 22.71
N ASN A 463 1.40 10.96 23.25
CA ASN A 463 0.50 11.79 22.47
C ASN A 463 1.24 12.65 21.43
N SER A 464 1.09 12.29 20.16
CA SER A 464 1.62 13.06 19.03
C SER A 464 0.99 14.46 19.01
N PRO A 465 1.75 15.53 18.67
CA PRO A 465 1.21 16.86 18.45
C PRO A 465 0.13 16.95 17.34
N SER A 466 0.00 15.91 16.51
CA SER A 466 -1.07 15.77 15.50
C SER A 466 -2.36 15.17 16.04
N SER A 467 -2.36 14.55 17.22
CA SER A 467 -3.56 13.98 17.84
C SER A 467 -4.39 15.11 18.47
N PRO A 468 -5.70 15.23 18.18
CA PRO A 468 -6.52 16.27 18.79
C PRO A 468 -6.84 16.00 20.27
N PHE A 469 -6.56 14.80 20.79
CA PHE A 469 -6.82 14.43 22.19
C PHE A 469 -5.66 13.65 22.81
N LYS A 470 -5.60 13.68 24.15
CA LYS A 470 -4.68 12.87 24.96
C LYS A 470 -5.29 11.49 25.20
N ARG A 471 -4.71 10.45 24.61
CA ARG A 471 -4.98 9.04 24.95
C ARG A 471 -4.54 8.79 26.38
N ASN A 472 -5.45 8.25 27.20
CA ASN A 472 -5.18 7.87 28.59
C ASN A 472 -5.30 6.35 28.74
N ILE A 473 -4.18 5.67 28.95
CA ILE A 473 -4.11 4.22 29.11
C ILE A 473 -3.56 3.96 30.52
N ASP A 474 -4.20 3.05 31.25
CA ASP A 474 -3.75 2.69 32.60
C ASP A 474 -2.38 2.01 32.55
N ILE A 475 -1.56 2.24 33.58
CA ILE A 475 -0.22 1.68 33.71
C ILE A 475 -0.29 0.14 33.75
N ASN A 476 -1.36 -0.44 34.32
CA ASN A 476 -1.59 -1.89 34.29
C ASN A 476 -1.82 -2.41 32.85
N ASP A 477 -2.55 -1.68 32.02
CA ASP A 477 -2.79 -2.05 30.62
C ASP A 477 -1.54 -1.87 29.75
N LEU A 478 -0.86 -0.73 29.91
CA LEU A 478 0.38 -0.39 29.21
C LEU A 478 1.50 -1.40 29.52
N SER A 479 1.72 -1.68 30.80
CA SER A 479 2.72 -2.66 31.25
C SER A 479 2.38 -4.09 30.81
N SER A 480 1.10 -4.46 30.75
CA SER A 480 0.69 -5.74 30.15
C SER A 480 1.14 -5.83 28.68
N CYS A 481 0.83 -4.80 27.88
CA CYS A 481 1.18 -4.78 26.46
C CYS A 481 2.70 -4.78 26.23
N PHE A 482 3.47 -4.06 27.05
CA PHE A 482 4.93 -4.05 26.95
C PHE A 482 5.59 -5.33 27.44
N LYS A 483 5.00 -6.05 28.42
CA LYS A 483 5.44 -7.40 28.79
C LYS A 483 5.27 -8.38 27.63
N GLU A 484 4.14 -8.35 26.91
CA GLU A 484 3.93 -9.20 25.72
C GLU A 484 4.91 -8.86 24.58
N ILE A 485 5.16 -7.58 24.30
CA ILE A 485 6.16 -7.14 23.30
C ILE A 485 7.57 -7.58 23.72
N ALA A 486 7.92 -7.48 25.00
CA ALA A 486 9.19 -7.97 25.52
C ALA A 486 9.31 -9.50 25.49
N GLN A 487 8.21 -10.23 25.74
CA GLN A 487 8.17 -11.69 25.62
C GLN A 487 8.37 -12.15 24.16
N ILE A 488 7.84 -11.43 23.18
CA ILE A 488 8.12 -11.67 21.75
C ILE A 488 9.60 -11.39 21.41
N ALA A 489 10.25 -10.48 22.13
CA ALA A 489 11.68 -10.21 21.97
C ALA A 489 12.59 -11.30 22.59
N THR A 490 12.05 -12.25 23.38
CA THR A 490 12.82 -13.39 23.91
C THR A 490 13.05 -14.53 22.91
N ASP A 491 12.35 -14.50 21.76
CA ASP A 491 12.49 -15.48 20.68
C ASP A 491 13.97 -15.67 20.28
N GLU A 492 14.33 -16.88 19.83
CA GLU A 492 15.68 -17.15 19.35
C GLU A 492 16.00 -16.31 18.10
N PHE A 493 17.00 -15.43 18.22
CA PHE A 493 17.52 -14.62 17.13
C PHE A 493 18.58 -15.36 16.33
N ILE A 494 18.27 -15.68 15.07
CA ILE A 494 19.21 -16.27 14.12
C ILE A 494 19.59 -15.19 13.07
N PRO A 495 20.84 -14.68 13.10
CA PRO A 495 21.37 -13.84 12.02
C PRO A 495 21.25 -14.52 10.65
N HIS A 496 20.91 -13.76 9.62
CA HIS A 496 20.84 -14.23 8.22
C HIS A 496 19.96 -15.48 7.98
N CYS A 497 18.92 -15.69 8.81
CA CYS A 497 17.97 -16.81 8.68
C CYS A 497 17.47 -16.99 7.22
N VAL A 498 17.84 -18.12 6.60
CA VAL A 498 17.54 -18.44 5.19
C VAL A 498 16.12 -19.00 5.01
N ASP A 499 15.55 -19.58 6.07
CA ASP A 499 14.22 -20.19 6.06
C ASP A 499 13.10 -19.15 5.91
N LYS A 500 12.51 -19.12 4.70
CA LYS A 500 11.38 -18.24 4.35
C LYS A 500 10.08 -18.57 5.09
N GLU A 501 9.99 -19.73 5.74
CA GLU A 501 8.82 -20.14 6.52
C GLU A 501 8.90 -19.78 8.02
N ARG A 502 10.10 -19.46 8.55
CA ARG A 502 10.26 -19.01 9.94
C ARG A 502 9.88 -17.52 10.05
N PRO A 503 9.01 -17.11 10.99
CA PRO A 503 8.72 -15.69 11.19
C PRO A 503 9.98 -14.94 11.61
N LEU A 504 10.22 -13.78 10.99
CA LEU A 504 11.36 -12.92 11.33
C LEU A 504 11.20 -12.35 12.75
N HIS A 505 12.23 -12.52 13.59
CA HIS A 505 12.30 -11.96 14.93
C HIS A 505 12.03 -10.43 14.90
N ILE A 506 11.41 -9.91 15.96
CA ILE A 506 10.98 -8.50 16.09
C ILE A 506 12.06 -7.43 15.78
N ILE A 507 13.36 -7.72 15.95
CA ILE A 507 14.45 -6.77 15.61
C ILE A 507 14.89 -6.81 14.13
N ALA A 508 14.38 -7.76 13.35
CA ALA A 508 14.72 -7.97 11.93
C ALA A 508 13.49 -7.85 11.00
N GLY A 509 12.31 -8.32 11.42
CA GLY A 509 11.09 -8.26 10.62
C GLY A 509 10.64 -6.83 10.32
N GLY A 510 10.55 -6.45 9.04
CA GLY A 510 10.49 -5.04 8.63
C GLY A 510 9.44 -4.15 9.33
N CYS A 511 8.19 -4.60 9.44
CA CYS A 511 7.12 -3.84 10.12
C CYS A 511 7.22 -3.93 11.65
N ALA A 512 7.45 -5.14 12.20
CA ALA A 512 7.63 -5.35 13.62
C ALA A 512 8.79 -4.51 14.18
N ARG A 513 9.93 -4.48 13.48
CA ARG A 513 11.11 -3.66 13.79
C ARG A 513 10.80 -2.17 13.76
N PHE A 514 10.04 -1.70 12.78
CA PHE A 514 9.65 -0.29 12.70
C PHE A 514 8.84 0.13 13.94
N VAL A 515 7.80 -0.64 14.28
CA VAL A 515 6.94 -0.38 15.45
C VAL A 515 7.73 -0.49 16.74
N PHE A 516 8.51 -1.57 16.92
CA PHE A 516 9.31 -1.82 18.11
C PHE A 516 10.35 -0.71 18.37
N ARG A 517 11.11 -0.32 17.34
CA ARG A 517 12.05 0.80 17.43
C ARG A 517 11.37 2.13 17.72
N LYS A 518 10.20 2.38 17.12
CA LYS A 518 9.47 3.63 17.29
C LYS A 518 8.90 3.76 18.71
N LEU A 519 8.36 2.67 19.27
CA LEU A 519 7.96 2.60 20.68
C LEU A 519 9.17 2.87 21.61
N LEU A 520 10.30 2.19 21.40
CA LEU A 520 11.55 2.44 22.13
C LEU A 520 12.00 3.91 22.04
N LYS A 521 12.02 4.49 20.83
CA LYS A 521 12.37 5.90 20.59
C LYS A 521 11.47 6.88 21.34
N ASN A 522 10.25 6.46 21.69
CA ASN A 522 9.27 7.28 22.37
C ASN A 522 9.28 7.08 23.91
N ASP A 523 10.08 6.15 24.45
CA ASP A 523 10.35 6.03 25.90
C ASP A 523 10.98 7.32 26.48
N ARG A 524 11.75 8.06 25.69
CA ARG A 524 12.31 9.38 26.04
C ARG A 524 11.25 10.47 26.26
N LEU A 525 10.00 10.23 25.84
CA LEU A 525 8.86 11.14 26.02
C LEU A 525 8.01 10.74 27.25
N ARG A 526 8.49 9.78 28.06
CA ARG A 526 7.82 9.28 29.25
C ARG A 526 8.66 9.59 30.48
N GLU A 527 8.03 10.12 31.50
CA GLU A 527 8.73 10.53 32.73
C GLU A 527 9.05 9.29 33.59
N LYS A 528 8.04 8.46 33.88
CA LYS A 528 8.19 7.29 34.76
C LYS A 528 8.89 6.12 34.08
N GLU A 529 9.75 5.41 34.82
CA GLU A 529 10.42 4.19 34.35
C GLU A 529 9.44 3.06 34.01
N GLU A 530 8.37 2.90 34.79
CA GLU A 530 7.32 1.89 34.62
C GLU A 530 6.45 2.10 33.36
N GLU A 531 6.52 3.29 32.76
CA GLU A 531 5.82 3.59 31.51
C GLU A 531 6.67 3.25 30.28
N LYS A 532 7.96 2.89 30.43
CA LYS A 532 8.92 2.69 29.32
C LYS A 532 9.01 1.22 28.89
N LEU A 533 8.96 0.97 27.57
CA LEU A 533 9.10 -0.37 26.99
C LEU A 533 10.48 -0.99 27.32
N SER A 534 11.54 -0.18 27.34
CA SER A 534 12.90 -0.62 27.69
C SER A 534 13.01 -1.25 29.10
N PHE A 535 12.17 -0.83 30.05
CA PHE A 535 12.15 -1.39 31.41
C PHE A 535 11.66 -2.84 31.42
N TYR A 536 10.57 -3.13 30.69
CA TYR A 536 10.05 -4.49 30.54
C TYR A 536 10.95 -5.38 29.69
N LEU A 537 11.65 -4.81 28.70
CA LEU A 537 12.65 -5.54 27.93
C LEU A 537 13.83 -6.01 28.79
N MET A 538 14.45 -5.12 29.58
CA MET A 538 15.63 -5.51 30.38
C MET A 538 15.31 -6.30 31.65
N SER A 539 14.04 -6.42 32.05
CA SER A 539 13.60 -7.31 33.13
C SER A 539 13.18 -8.70 32.66
N ILE A 540 13.05 -8.93 31.35
CA ILE A 540 12.64 -10.22 30.74
C ILE A 540 13.76 -10.84 29.88
N LEU A 541 14.55 -10.04 29.16
CA LEU A 541 15.61 -10.54 28.28
C LEU A 541 16.84 -11.01 29.06
N LYS A 542 17.38 -12.18 28.68
CA LYS A 542 18.64 -12.68 29.24
C LYS A 542 19.85 -12.04 28.54
N ARG A 543 21.02 -12.12 29.19
CA ARG A 543 22.31 -11.69 28.63
C ARG A 543 22.59 -12.31 27.26
N GLU A 544 22.26 -13.59 27.09
CA GLU A 544 22.36 -14.36 25.84
C GLU A 544 21.55 -13.73 24.69
N ASN A 545 20.29 -13.35 24.93
CA ASN A 545 19.47 -12.67 23.91
C ASN A 545 20.13 -11.36 23.46
N LEU A 546 20.53 -10.52 24.43
CA LEU A 546 21.14 -9.22 24.16
C LEU A 546 22.49 -9.33 23.42
N GLN A 547 23.27 -10.37 23.70
CA GLN A 547 24.51 -10.66 22.98
C GLN A 547 24.23 -11.19 21.56
N SER A 548 23.23 -12.05 21.35
CA SER A 548 22.87 -12.56 20.02
C SER A 548 22.48 -11.42 19.04
N TRP A 549 21.79 -10.39 19.54
CA TRP A 549 21.39 -9.22 18.74
C TRP A 549 22.58 -8.43 18.18
N THR A 550 23.79 -8.62 18.71
CA THR A 550 25.01 -7.98 18.19
C THR A 550 25.52 -8.59 16.87
N GLY A 551 24.94 -9.70 16.44
CA GLY A 551 25.27 -10.38 15.17
C GLY A 551 24.68 -9.75 13.90
N MET A 552 23.90 -8.67 14.00
CA MET A 552 23.41 -7.89 12.85
C MET A 552 23.21 -6.42 13.20
N ASP A 553 23.48 -5.51 12.26
CA ASP A 553 23.32 -4.06 12.46
C ASP A 553 21.92 -3.65 12.94
N CYS A 554 20.87 -4.33 12.46
CA CYS A 554 19.51 -4.05 12.90
C CYS A 554 19.25 -4.36 14.38
N GLY A 555 19.99 -5.31 14.96
CA GLY A 555 20.02 -5.53 16.41
C GLY A 555 20.87 -4.48 17.12
N CYS A 556 22.09 -4.22 16.63
CA CYS A 556 22.99 -3.20 17.18
C CYS A 556 22.34 -1.80 17.26
N TYR A 557 21.76 -1.30 16.17
CA TYR A 557 21.01 -0.03 16.16
C TYR A 557 19.87 -0.02 17.19
N THR A 558 19.31 -1.18 17.54
CA THR A 558 18.17 -1.31 18.48
C THR A 558 18.66 -1.32 19.92
N LEU A 559 19.83 -1.92 20.19
CA LEU A 559 20.56 -1.75 21.45
C LEU A 559 21.00 -0.29 21.67
N ILE A 560 21.45 0.40 20.62
CA ILE A 560 21.80 1.83 20.67
C ILE A 560 20.57 2.69 21.03
N GLU A 561 19.42 2.47 20.38
CA GLU A 561 18.17 3.19 20.71
C GLU A 561 17.78 2.96 22.19
N ILE A 562 17.92 1.74 22.74
CA ILE A 562 17.68 1.45 24.17
C ILE A 562 18.63 2.25 25.08
N ILE A 563 19.90 2.43 24.70
CA ILE A 563 20.85 3.26 25.46
C ILE A 563 20.45 4.73 25.42
N GLU A 564 20.09 5.25 24.23
CA GLU A 564 19.74 6.66 24.01
C GLU A 564 18.41 7.07 24.65
N SER A 565 17.33 6.31 24.44
CA SER A 565 15.96 6.72 24.78
C SER A 565 15.33 5.99 25.97
N GLY A 566 15.94 4.90 26.44
CA GLY A 566 15.33 4.01 27.43
C GLY A 566 15.34 4.52 28.88
N SER A 567 14.99 3.60 29.77
CA SER A 567 15.07 3.72 31.24
C SER A 567 16.51 3.67 31.76
N ASP A 568 16.74 4.24 32.93
CA ASP A 568 18.04 4.17 33.61
C ASP A 568 18.33 2.76 34.13
N TYR A 569 17.28 2.03 34.54
CA TYR A 569 17.40 0.58 34.77
C TYR A 569 17.90 -0.16 33.52
N ALA A 570 17.35 0.18 32.35
CA ALA A 570 17.73 -0.46 31.10
C ALA A 570 19.15 -0.09 30.67
N ARG A 571 19.54 1.20 30.75
CA ARG A 571 20.91 1.67 30.49
C ARG A 571 21.95 0.94 31.35
N LYS A 572 21.68 0.73 32.64
CA LYS A 572 22.59 0.04 33.57
C LYS A 572 22.69 -1.46 33.25
N THR A 573 21.55 -2.14 33.15
CA THR A 573 21.48 -3.58 32.86
C THR A 573 22.12 -3.92 31.51
N LEU A 574 21.87 -3.10 30.49
CA LEU A 574 22.41 -3.31 29.14
C LEU A 574 23.93 -3.10 29.09
N LYS A 575 24.49 -2.11 29.81
CA LYS A 575 25.95 -1.94 29.93
C LYS A 575 26.59 -3.18 30.58
N LEU A 576 26.07 -3.64 31.72
CA LEU A 576 26.57 -4.84 32.41
C LEU A 576 26.45 -6.12 31.56
N ALA A 577 25.37 -6.28 30.78
CA ALA A 577 25.20 -7.40 29.88
C ALA A 577 26.25 -7.41 28.75
N LEU A 578 26.68 -6.24 28.29
CA LEU A 578 27.53 -6.07 27.11
C LEU A 578 29.02 -5.85 27.43
N ASP A 579 29.37 -5.53 28.68
CA ASP A 579 30.78 -5.47 29.08
C ASP A 579 31.45 -6.85 28.94
N GLY A 580 32.38 -6.92 27.99
CA GLY A 580 33.02 -8.13 27.48
C GLY A 580 32.94 -8.29 25.95
N ASN A 581 31.98 -7.63 25.26
CA ASN A 581 31.80 -7.77 23.81
C ASN A 581 32.46 -6.61 23.03
N ASN A 582 33.54 -6.90 22.30
CA ASN A 582 34.34 -5.91 21.59
C ASN A 582 33.66 -5.29 20.34
N ASN A 583 32.74 -6.01 19.69
CA ASN A 583 32.04 -5.50 18.49
C ASN A 583 31.25 -4.22 18.82
N LEU A 584 30.57 -4.24 19.96
CA LEU A 584 29.90 -3.06 20.49
C LEU A 584 30.89 -1.97 20.87
N LYS A 585 32.02 -2.24 21.53
CA LYS A 585 33.00 -1.20 21.85
C LYS A 585 33.52 -0.46 20.59
N ASN A 586 33.57 -1.12 19.44
CA ASN A 586 33.89 -0.47 18.16
C ASN A 586 32.71 0.36 17.60
N GLN A 587 31.48 -0.16 17.57
CA GLN A 587 30.31 0.64 17.17
C GLN A 587 29.98 1.78 18.17
N TRP A 588 30.36 1.63 19.43
CA TRP A 588 30.17 2.62 20.50
C TRP A 588 31.25 3.72 20.47
N LYS A 589 32.44 3.43 19.91
CA LYS A 589 33.37 4.48 19.46
C LYS A 589 32.76 5.30 18.32
N PHE A 590 32.09 4.67 17.35
CA PHE A 590 31.33 5.39 16.32
C PHE A 590 30.19 6.25 16.92
N SER A 591 29.40 5.74 17.88
CA SER A 591 28.38 6.58 18.54
C SER A 591 28.99 7.69 19.40
N ASN A 592 30.16 7.48 20.00
CA ASN A 592 30.84 8.52 20.79
C ASN A 592 31.53 9.60 19.94
N ILE A 593 31.85 9.32 18.67
CA ILE A 593 32.20 10.36 17.68
C ILE A 593 30.97 11.24 17.37
N PHE A 594 29.76 10.66 17.42
CA PHE A 594 28.50 11.41 17.34
C PHE A 594 28.21 12.20 18.64
N LEU A 595 28.40 11.58 19.81
CA LEU A 595 28.15 12.19 21.14
C LEU A 595 29.26 13.14 21.62
N GLY A 596 30.31 13.36 20.83
CA GLY A 596 31.22 14.49 20.98
C GLY A 596 30.55 15.85 20.67
N PHE A 597 29.37 15.84 20.06
CA PHE A 597 28.47 16.99 19.94
C PHE A 597 27.25 16.75 20.84
N GLY A 598 26.84 17.79 21.56
CA GLY A 598 25.82 17.70 22.61
C GLY A 598 24.47 17.16 22.13
N GLY A 599 23.80 16.41 23.01
CA GLY A 599 22.41 15.97 22.79
C GLY A 599 21.45 17.15 22.63
N THR A 600 20.28 16.89 22.03
CA THR A 600 19.25 17.88 21.64
C THR A 600 19.67 18.83 20.50
N GLY A 601 19.50 18.39 19.25
CA GLY A 601 19.78 19.24 18.07
C GLY A 601 19.27 18.76 16.70
N LEU A 602 19.35 17.47 16.36
CA LEU A 602 19.15 16.99 14.97
C LEU A 602 17.78 16.38 14.62
N LEU A 603 16.78 16.50 15.49
CA LEU A 603 15.37 16.18 15.16
C LEU A 603 14.38 17.29 15.57
N SER A 604 14.88 18.51 15.81
CA SER A 604 14.08 19.63 16.30
C SER A 604 14.67 20.99 15.90
N ILE A 605 14.82 21.23 14.59
CA ILE A 605 14.93 22.59 14.05
C ILE A 605 13.71 22.82 13.16
N SER A 606 12.68 23.44 13.76
CA SER A 606 11.67 24.18 13.02
C SER A 606 12.30 25.48 12.48
N TRP A 607 11.54 26.26 11.72
CA TRP A 607 12.02 27.54 11.17
C TRP A 607 12.39 28.55 12.28
N PHE A 608 13.22 29.53 11.89
CA PHE A 608 13.80 30.63 12.69
C PHE A 608 14.90 30.29 13.70
N THR A 609 16.10 30.77 13.41
CA THR A 609 16.92 31.57 14.34
C THR A 609 17.89 32.45 13.54
N SER A 610 18.38 33.55 14.13
CA SER A 610 19.03 34.64 13.37
C SER A 610 20.56 34.49 13.23
N SER A 611 21.11 35.25 12.29
CA SER A 611 22.55 35.34 11.99
C SER A 611 23.37 35.92 13.16
N LYS A 612 24.48 35.24 13.51
CA LYS A 612 25.72 35.86 14.01
C LYS A 612 26.94 35.15 13.39
N LYS A 613 28.00 35.92 13.13
CA LYS A 613 29.34 35.45 12.72
C LYS A 613 30.25 35.37 13.95
N GLU A 614 31.21 34.44 13.97
CA GLU A 614 32.34 34.47 14.93
C GLU A 614 33.57 33.69 14.41
N ASN A 615 34.47 34.43 13.76
CA ASN A 615 35.95 34.33 13.72
C ASN A 615 36.64 32.96 13.62
N ASP A 616 36.71 32.43 12.40
CA ASP A 616 37.92 32.14 11.59
C ASP A 616 39.14 31.33 12.10
N GLU A 617 39.40 31.12 13.39
CA GLU A 617 40.47 30.20 13.85
C GLU A 617 39.96 28.78 14.18
N LYS A 618 38.64 28.54 14.08
CA LYS A 618 38.00 27.23 14.32
C LYS A 618 37.59 26.48 13.04
N ASN A 619 37.88 27.05 11.86
CA ASN A 619 37.29 26.57 10.60
C ASN A 619 37.80 25.19 10.17
N ASP A 620 39.11 24.95 10.15
CA ASP A 620 39.68 23.70 9.59
C ASP A 620 39.24 22.46 10.37
N ALA A 621 39.33 22.47 11.70
CA ALA A 621 38.89 21.34 12.54
C ALA A 621 37.40 20.97 12.36
N ASN A 622 36.57 21.95 11.95
CA ASN A 622 35.17 21.74 11.61
C ASN A 622 34.99 21.16 10.20
N VAL A 623 35.72 21.68 9.20
CA VAL A 623 35.75 21.15 7.82
C VAL A 623 36.18 19.69 7.81
N ASP A 624 37.22 19.36 8.57
CA ASP A 624 37.74 18.00 8.71
C ASP A 624 36.70 17.02 9.28
N LYS A 625 35.83 17.50 10.19
CA LYS A 625 34.70 16.72 10.69
C LYS A 625 33.61 16.57 9.64
N ILE A 626 33.27 17.65 8.91
CA ILE A 626 32.28 17.62 7.82
C ILE A 626 32.70 16.64 6.72
N ILE A 627 34.00 16.59 6.38
CA ILE A 627 34.60 15.63 5.46
C ILE A 627 34.37 14.19 5.94
N ARG A 628 34.72 13.88 7.19
CA ARG A 628 34.52 12.54 7.78
C ARG A 628 33.05 12.15 7.84
N ASP A 629 32.18 13.03 8.31
CA ASP A 629 30.74 12.79 8.40
C ASP A 629 30.13 12.52 7.00
N ALA A 630 30.56 13.26 5.97
CA ALA A 630 30.11 13.08 4.60
C ALA A 630 30.63 11.80 3.95
N ASP A 631 31.90 11.42 4.18
CA ASP A 631 32.45 10.15 3.69
C ASP A 631 31.81 8.94 4.38
N ILE A 632 31.48 9.02 5.68
CA ILE A 632 30.73 7.99 6.39
C ILE A 632 29.32 7.82 5.79
N LEU A 633 28.60 8.92 5.55
CA LEU A 633 27.26 8.87 4.94
C LEU A 633 27.30 8.34 3.50
N TYR A 634 28.33 8.70 2.72
CA TYR A 634 28.54 8.18 1.37
C TYR A 634 28.81 6.66 1.38
N ASN A 635 29.70 6.20 2.25
CA ASN A 635 30.04 4.78 2.40
C ASN A 635 28.85 3.94 2.93
N ALA A 636 27.91 4.56 3.66
CA ALA A 636 26.64 3.96 4.05
C ALA A 636 25.53 4.05 2.98
N TYR A 637 25.86 4.54 1.77
CA TYR A 637 24.95 4.83 0.66
C TYR A 637 23.77 5.78 0.99
N LEU A 638 23.94 6.64 2.00
CA LEU A 638 22.95 7.64 2.43
C LEU A 638 23.13 8.96 1.66
N ILE A 639 23.05 8.88 0.33
CA ILE A 639 23.41 9.94 -0.62
C ILE A 639 22.70 11.27 -0.33
N ASP A 640 21.38 11.27 -0.12
CA ASP A 640 20.61 12.50 0.18
C ASP A 640 21.02 13.17 1.50
N ASN A 641 21.45 12.39 2.50
CA ASN A 641 21.93 12.92 3.77
C ASN A 641 23.31 13.57 3.60
N ALA A 642 24.21 12.94 2.84
CA ALA A 642 25.48 13.54 2.46
C ALA A 642 25.28 14.85 1.67
N TYR A 643 24.30 14.88 0.75
CA TYR A 643 23.92 16.10 0.02
C TYR A 643 23.39 17.19 0.96
N GLY A 644 22.52 16.85 1.91
CA GLY A 644 21.95 17.78 2.88
C GLY A 644 22.98 18.51 3.77
N ILE A 645 24.15 17.90 3.98
CA ILE A 645 25.32 18.52 4.61
C ILE A 645 26.11 19.31 3.58
N LEU A 646 26.64 18.65 2.55
CA LEU A 646 27.63 19.21 1.62
C LEU A 646 27.09 20.38 0.78
N ARG A 647 25.80 20.40 0.42
CA ARG A 647 25.20 21.48 -0.41
C ARG A 647 25.36 22.88 0.20
N ARG A 648 25.51 22.98 1.52
CA ARG A 648 25.75 24.24 2.26
C ARG A 648 27.10 24.87 1.90
N TYR A 649 28.05 24.06 1.40
CA TYR A 649 29.42 24.43 1.09
C TYR A 649 29.67 24.58 -0.43
N ARG A 650 28.63 24.59 -1.27
CA ARG A 650 28.73 24.85 -2.72
C ARG A 650 29.47 26.16 -3.03
N SER A 651 29.26 27.18 -2.20
CA SER A 651 29.94 28.47 -2.33
C SER A 651 31.38 28.47 -1.80
N SER A 652 31.80 27.49 -1.01
CA SER A 652 33.16 27.43 -0.44
C SER A 652 34.24 27.22 -1.51
N GLU A 653 35.47 27.54 -1.15
CA GLU A 653 36.67 27.40 -2.00
C GLU A 653 37.52 26.18 -1.57
N ASN A 654 37.00 25.30 -0.71
CA ASN A 654 37.74 24.11 -0.29
C ASN A 654 37.50 22.94 -1.26
N SER A 655 38.54 22.64 -2.06
CA SER A 655 38.55 21.53 -3.03
C SER A 655 38.02 20.20 -2.47
N GLU A 656 38.38 19.85 -1.22
CA GLU A 656 37.97 18.60 -0.56
C GLU A 656 36.47 18.51 -0.25
N LEU A 657 35.79 19.64 -0.03
CA LEU A 657 34.33 19.69 0.13
C LEU A 657 33.63 19.67 -1.24
N LEU A 658 34.19 20.37 -2.23
CA LEU A 658 33.61 20.51 -3.55
C LEU A 658 33.63 19.18 -4.34
N TRP A 659 34.73 18.42 -4.34
CA TRP A 659 34.74 17.12 -5.03
C TRP A 659 33.79 16.11 -4.40
N ARG A 660 33.65 16.12 -3.06
CA ARG A 660 32.67 15.28 -2.35
C ARG A 660 31.23 15.67 -2.69
N LEU A 661 30.93 16.95 -2.88
CA LEU A 661 29.62 17.42 -3.33
C LEU A 661 29.33 16.97 -4.77
N ALA A 662 30.30 17.12 -5.69
CA ALA A 662 30.17 16.66 -7.07
C ALA A 662 29.93 15.13 -7.16
N ARG A 663 30.68 14.34 -6.39
CA ARG A 663 30.48 12.88 -6.23
C ARG A 663 29.04 12.54 -5.82
N VAL A 664 28.50 13.24 -4.83
CA VAL A 664 27.15 12.97 -4.30
C VAL A 664 26.05 13.34 -5.30
N ILE A 665 26.20 14.46 -6.01
CA ILE A 665 25.27 14.86 -7.08
C ILE A 665 25.35 13.88 -8.26
N CYS A 666 26.53 13.34 -8.57
CA CYS A 666 26.70 12.28 -9.57
C CYS A 666 25.90 11.01 -9.20
N GLU A 667 25.93 10.57 -7.94
CA GLU A 667 25.10 9.43 -7.49
C GLU A 667 23.60 9.72 -7.56
N GLN A 668 23.16 10.95 -7.22
CA GLN A 668 21.76 11.35 -7.44
C GLN A 668 21.39 11.33 -8.93
N GLY A 669 22.29 11.73 -9.82
CA GLY A 669 22.15 11.60 -11.27
C GLY A 669 21.99 10.14 -11.73
N LYS A 670 22.79 9.21 -11.19
CA LYS A 670 22.65 7.76 -11.45
C LYS A 670 21.31 7.18 -10.96
N GLN A 671 20.83 7.63 -9.80
CA GLN A 671 19.55 7.19 -9.22
C GLN A 671 18.31 7.77 -9.92
N SER A 672 18.47 8.89 -10.65
CA SER A 672 17.38 9.52 -11.38
C SER A 672 16.86 8.68 -12.55
N LYS A 673 15.52 8.58 -12.65
CA LYS A 673 14.81 7.88 -13.73
C LYS A 673 14.38 8.80 -14.88
N ASN A 674 14.47 10.12 -14.72
CA ASN A 674 14.25 11.06 -15.82
C ASN A 674 15.59 11.40 -16.48
N VAL A 675 15.68 11.24 -17.80
CA VAL A 675 16.88 11.53 -18.60
C VAL A 675 17.25 13.01 -18.52
N GLU A 676 16.27 13.92 -18.54
CA GLU A 676 16.51 15.37 -18.47
C GLU A 676 17.12 15.77 -17.11
N GLU A 677 16.53 15.25 -16.03
CA GLU A 677 17.00 15.45 -14.65
C GLU A 677 18.41 14.87 -14.46
N LYS A 678 18.64 13.65 -14.96
CA LYS A 678 19.95 12.97 -14.94
C LYS A 678 21.02 13.78 -15.66
N ASN A 679 20.71 14.30 -16.85
CA ASN A 679 21.62 15.14 -17.63
C ASN A 679 21.91 16.47 -16.94
N ARG A 680 20.90 17.10 -16.28
CA ARG A 680 21.12 18.31 -15.48
C ARG A 680 22.06 18.04 -14.31
N LEU A 681 21.81 16.98 -13.54
CA LEU A 681 22.62 16.62 -12.36
C LEU A 681 24.08 16.30 -12.73
N PHE A 682 24.35 15.66 -13.86
CA PHE A 682 25.73 15.42 -14.30
C PHE A 682 26.47 16.69 -14.72
N ARG A 683 25.82 17.63 -15.44
CA ARG A 683 26.45 18.92 -15.75
C ARG A 683 26.63 19.79 -14.50
N GLU A 684 25.67 19.76 -13.58
CA GLU A 684 25.76 20.41 -12.27
C GLU A 684 26.92 19.87 -11.41
N ALA A 685 27.14 18.55 -11.40
CA ALA A 685 28.31 17.95 -10.78
C ALA A 685 29.62 18.39 -11.46
N PHE A 686 29.62 18.52 -12.80
CA PHE A 686 30.79 18.96 -13.56
C PHE A 686 31.17 20.43 -13.29
N GLU A 687 30.20 21.35 -13.20
CA GLU A 687 30.45 22.74 -12.77
C GLU A 687 31.12 22.82 -11.39
N ILE A 688 30.71 21.95 -10.46
CA ILE A 688 31.23 21.93 -9.08
C ILE A 688 32.64 21.33 -9.03
N ILE A 689 32.97 20.33 -9.85
CA ILE A 689 34.33 19.77 -9.92
C ILE A 689 35.29 20.66 -10.71
N GLU A 690 34.83 21.39 -11.72
CA GLU A 690 35.62 22.47 -12.33
C GLU A 690 36.00 23.53 -11.29
N LYS A 691 35.07 23.91 -10.40
CA LYS A 691 35.36 24.82 -9.29
C LYS A 691 36.35 24.19 -8.30
N ALA A 692 36.20 22.91 -7.97
CA ALA A 692 37.13 22.20 -7.09
C ALA A 692 38.57 22.22 -7.62
N LEU A 693 38.75 22.08 -8.94
CA LEU A 693 40.04 22.14 -9.63
C LEU A 693 40.61 23.57 -9.67
N LYS A 694 39.77 24.58 -9.91
CA LYS A 694 40.17 26.00 -9.85
C LYS A 694 40.58 26.46 -8.43
N CYS A 695 40.13 25.76 -7.40
CA CYS A 695 40.48 25.99 -5.99
C CYS A 695 41.37 24.87 -5.40
N GLU A 696 42.17 24.20 -6.23
CA GLU A 696 43.06 23.12 -5.78
C GLU A 696 44.23 23.66 -4.91
N PRO A 697 44.55 23.05 -3.75
CA PRO A 697 45.70 23.46 -2.95
C PRO A 697 47.02 23.08 -3.63
N ALA A 698 48.11 23.82 -3.37
CA ALA A 698 49.41 23.62 -4.03
C ALA A 698 50.05 22.21 -3.85
N LYS A 699 49.55 21.40 -2.92
CA LYS A 699 49.91 19.98 -2.74
C LYS A 699 49.16 19.00 -3.66
N GLY A 700 48.19 19.48 -4.42
CA GLY A 700 47.22 18.68 -5.18
C GLY A 700 46.07 18.10 -4.33
N SER A 701 45.01 17.66 -4.99
CA SER A 701 43.95 16.81 -4.44
C SER A 701 43.64 15.66 -5.40
N PHE A 702 44.03 14.43 -5.01
CA PHE A 702 43.75 13.21 -5.78
C PHE A 702 42.23 13.03 -6.02
N GLY A 703 41.42 13.38 -5.03
CA GLY A 703 39.96 13.29 -5.09
C GLY A 703 39.38 14.25 -6.13
N THR A 704 39.90 15.47 -6.20
CA THR A 704 39.50 16.45 -7.22
C THR A 704 39.86 15.97 -8.62
N HIS A 705 41.11 15.58 -8.89
CA HIS A 705 41.49 15.08 -10.21
C HIS A 705 40.74 13.80 -10.61
N LYS A 706 40.54 12.84 -9.69
CA LYS A 706 39.75 11.62 -9.97
C LYS A 706 38.31 11.95 -10.37
N TRP A 707 37.61 12.73 -9.56
CA TRP A 707 36.21 13.06 -9.85
C TRP A 707 36.08 13.99 -11.05
N TYR A 708 37.12 14.79 -11.35
CA TYR A 708 37.18 15.57 -12.59
C TYR A 708 37.24 14.65 -13.80
N ALA A 709 38.15 13.67 -13.83
CA ALA A 709 38.27 12.69 -14.91
C ALA A 709 36.99 11.86 -15.11
N ILE A 710 36.36 11.40 -14.02
CA ILE A 710 35.09 10.64 -14.06
C ILE A 710 33.97 11.51 -14.67
N LEU A 711 33.78 12.73 -14.16
CA LEU A 711 32.69 13.61 -14.61
C LEU A 711 32.92 14.18 -16.01
N LEU A 712 34.17 14.48 -16.37
CA LEU A 712 34.55 14.86 -17.73
C LEU A 712 34.21 13.76 -18.72
N ASN A 713 34.51 12.49 -18.41
CA ASN A 713 34.14 11.37 -19.26
C ASN A 713 32.61 11.22 -19.40
N ILE A 714 31.86 11.30 -18.28
CA ILE A 714 30.39 11.20 -18.29
C ILE A 714 29.76 12.32 -19.13
N VAL A 715 30.18 13.58 -18.93
CA VAL A 715 29.61 14.71 -19.69
C VAL A 715 30.03 14.64 -21.17
N SER A 716 31.26 14.22 -21.47
CA SER A 716 31.70 14.06 -22.86
C SER A 716 31.00 12.90 -23.58
N GLU A 717 30.52 11.88 -22.86
CA GLU A 717 29.65 10.82 -23.40
C GLU A 717 28.25 11.37 -23.72
N LEU A 718 27.69 12.26 -22.88
CA LEU A 718 26.41 12.95 -23.14
C LEU A 718 26.50 13.94 -24.32
N ASP A 719 27.67 14.52 -24.55
CA ASP A 719 27.98 15.39 -25.70
C ASP A 719 28.40 14.59 -26.96
N GLY A 720 28.50 13.25 -26.84
CA GLY A 720 28.64 12.29 -27.93
C GLY A 720 30.08 11.91 -28.31
N ASP A 721 30.23 10.81 -29.05
CA ASP A 721 31.50 10.11 -29.38
C ASP A 721 32.67 11.03 -29.76
N LYS A 722 32.41 12.12 -30.49
CA LYS A 722 33.44 13.09 -30.92
C LYS A 722 33.99 13.90 -29.73
N ALA A 723 33.11 14.35 -28.83
CA ALA A 723 33.51 15.03 -27.61
C ALA A 723 34.30 14.08 -26.72
N GLN A 724 33.76 12.87 -26.47
CA GLN A 724 34.41 11.82 -25.69
C GLN A 724 35.82 11.48 -26.21
N LEU A 725 35.98 11.22 -27.52
CA LEU A 725 37.29 10.96 -28.11
C LEU A 725 38.25 12.14 -27.99
N SER A 726 37.77 13.39 -28.13
CA SER A 726 38.63 14.58 -28.02
C SER A 726 39.12 14.85 -26.59
N LYS A 727 38.34 14.49 -25.57
CA LYS A 727 38.63 14.68 -24.15
C LYS A 727 39.30 13.48 -23.48
N ALA A 728 39.42 12.34 -24.16
CA ALA A 728 39.93 11.11 -23.57
C ALA A 728 41.37 11.20 -23.03
N VAL A 729 42.28 11.94 -23.68
CA VAL A 729 43.64 12.13 -23.16
C VAL A 729 43.64 13.01 -21.90
N GLU A 730 42.77 14.02 -21.83
CA GLU A 730 42.60 14.89 -20.65
C GLU A 730 42.08 14.09 -19.44
N VAL A 731 41.09 13.22 -19.67
CA VAL A 731 40.59 12.24 -18.68
C VAL A 731 41.72 11.34 -18.16
N ARG A 732 42.55 10.76 -19.05
CA ARG A 732 43.70 9.93 -18.66
C ARG A 732 44.70 10.71 -17.82
N ASN A 733 45.13 11.89 -18.27
CA ASN A 733 46.14 12.69 -17.59
C ASN A 733 45.72 13.02 -16.14
N HIS A 734 44.42 13.27 -15.91
CA HIS A 734 43.89 13.48 -14.57
C HIS A 734 43.79 12.20 -13.72
N PHE A 735 43.56 11.02 -14.31
CA PHE A 735 43.70 9.75 -13.57
C PHE A 735 45.16 9.43 -13.21
N GLU A 736 46.11 9.62 -14.13
CA GLU A 736 47.54 9.45 -13.86
C GLU A 736 47.98 10.42 -12.75
N ARG A 737 47.60 11.69 -12.84
CA ARG A 737 47.88 12.71 -11.82
C ARG A 737 47.19 12.43 -10.47
N ALA A 738 46.03 11.79 -10.45
CA ALA A 738 45.43 11.31 -9.21
C ALA A 738 46.24 10.16 -8.57
N LEU A 739 46.82 9.25 -9.36
CA LEU A 739 47.71 8.19 -8.87
C LEU A 739 49.09 8.70 -8.43
N GLU A 740 49.59 9.80 -9.01
CA GLU A 740 50.79 10.49 -8.49
C GLU A 740 50.59 11.05 -7.07
N LEU A 741 49.34 11.41 -6.72
CA LEU A 741 48.97 12.01 -5.43
C LEU A 741 48.52 10.97 -4.39
N ASP A 742 47.80 9.93 -4.82
CA ASP A 742 47.48 8.75 -4.00
C ASP A 742 47.59 7.44 -4.81
N PRO A 743 48.76 6.76 -4.75
CA PRO A 743 48.95 5.47 -5.39
C PRO A 743 48.09 4.33 -4.82
N LEU A 744 47.45 4.52 -3.66
CA LEU A 744 46.66 3.50 -2.94
C LEU A 744 45.15 3.60 -3.22
N ASP A 745 44.72 4.46 -4.13
CA ASP A 745 43.31 4.52 -4.52
C ASP A 745 42.95 3.51 -5.63
N ALA A 746 42.51 2.32 -5.20
CA ALA A 746 42.00 1.27 -6.08
C ALA A 746 40.89 1.75 -7.06
N THR A 747 40.10 2.77 -6.71
CA THR A 747 39.07 3.30 -7.63
C THR A 747 39.65 4.10 -8.80
N THR A 748 40.80 4.76 -8.61
CA THR A 748 41.54 5.42 -9.70
C THR A 748 42.21 4.39 -10.60
N TRP A 749 42.87 3.37 -10.03
CA TRP A 749 43.46 2.25 -10.78
C TRP A 749 42.42 1.56 -11.67
N HIS A 750 41.24 1.27 -11.13
CA HIS A 750 40.13 0.72 -11.90
C HIS A 750 39.68 1.65 -13.04
N SER A 751 39.47 2.94 -12.76
CA SER A 751 39.00 3.90 -13.78
C SER A 751 40.01 4.07 -14.92
N LEU A 752 41.31 4.07 -14.61
CA LEU A 752 42.39 4.05 -15.60
C LEU A 752 42.41 2.72 -16.38
N GLY A 753 42.18 1.58 -15.73
CA GLY A 753 42.00 0.29 -16.41
C GLY A 753 40.82 0.26 -17.39
N VAL A 754 39.68 0.87 -17.02
CA VAL A 754 38.51 1.01 -17.93
C VAL A 754 38.84 1.90 -19.12
N TRP A 755 39.62 2.97 -18.93
CA TRP A 755 40.14 3.78 -20.04
C TRP A 755 41.04 2.94 -20.96
N HIS A 756 42.01 2.21 -20.41
CA HIS A 756 42.93 1.37 -21.17
C HIS A 756 42.21 0.24 -21.94
N TYR A 757 41.20 -0.38 -21.32
CA TYR A 757 40.33 -1.37 -21.98
C TYR A 757 39.55 -0.73 -23.14
N SER A 758 38.94 0.42 -22.90
CA SER A 758 38.13 1.14 -23.91
C SER A 758 38.96 1.54 -25.12
N PHE A 759 40.20 2.01 -24.91
CA PHE A 759 41.12 2.35 -25.99
C PHE A 759 41.65 1.15 -26.78
N ALA A 760 41.95 0.03 -26.10
CA ALA A 760 42.26 -1.22 -26.79
C ALA A 760 41.08 -1.72 -27.66
N ASN A 761 39.85 -1.54 -27.14
CA ASN A 761 38.61 -2.02 -27.73
C ASN A 761 37.98 -1.07 -28.79
N LEU A 762 38.65 0.03 -29.17
CA LEU A 762 38.12 0.93 -30.20
C LEU A 762 38.01 0.24 -31.57
N SER A 763 36.87 0.42 -32.22
CA SER A 763 36.64 -0.01 -33.60
C SER A 763 37.49 0.79 -34.61
N ILE A 764 37.65 0.26 -35.83
CA ILE A 764 38.49 0.87 -36.88
C ILE A 764 38.02 2.31 -37.21
N SER A 765 36.71 2.56 -37.25
CA SER A 765 36.14 3.90 -37.47
C SER A 765 36.39 4.85 -36.29
N GLN A 766 36.33 4.38 -35.04
CA GLN A 766 36.68 5.18 -33.88
C GLN A 766 38.19 5.49 -33.81
N ARG A 767 39.06 4.55 -34.21
CA ARG A 767 40.51 4.80 -34.35
C ARG A 767 40.81 5.86 -35.42
N PHE A 768 40.07 5.84 -36.54
CA PHE A 768 40.14 6.89 -37.57
C PHE A 768 39.70 8.26 -37.01
N LEU A 769 38.57 8.32 -36.28
CA LEU A 769 38.12 9.56 -35.62
C LEU A 769 39.13 10.08 -34.57
N ALA A 770 39.78 9.20 -33.80
CA ALA A 770 40.83 9.59 -32.85
C ALA A 770 42.04 10.23 -33.55
N GLY A 771 42.37 9.78 -34.77
CA GLY A 771 43.42 10.38 -35.61
C GLY A 771 43.12 11.79 -36.13
N ILE A 772 41.88 12.28 -36.01
CA ILE A 772 41.52 13.68 -36.34
C ILE A 772 41.94 14.63 -35.21
N PHE A 773 41.89 14.15 -33.96
CA PHE A 773 42.21 14.96 -32.76
C PHE A 773 43.65 14.80 -32.28
N TYR A 774 44.31 13.68 -32.61
CA TYR A 774 45.64 13.35 -32.12
C TYR A 774 46.58 12.90 -33.24
N SER A 775 47.71 13.60 -33.41
CA SER A 775 48.74 13.34 -34.45
C SER A 775 49.33 11.92 -34.40
N ARG A 776 49.21 11.25 -33.26
CA ARG A 776 49.20 9.80 -33.12
C ARG A 776 48.03 9.46 -32.19
N PRO A 777 47.07 8.60 -32.56
CA PRO A 777 45.99 8.22 -31.66
C PRO A 777 46.59 7.51 -30.43
N PRO A 778 46.08 7.77 -29.21
CA PRO A 778 46.54 7.09 -28.00
C PRO A 778 46.18 5.61 -28.10
N ASN A 779 47.20 4.76 -28.25
CA ASN A 779 47.04 3.32 -28.27
C ASN A 779 47.17 2.73 -26.87
N SER A 780 46.47 1.64 -26.63
CA SER A 780 46.45 0.88 -25.38
C SER A 780 46.25 -0.61 -25.69
N THR A 781 46.73 -1.48 -24.81
CA THR A 781 46.57 -2.94 -24.90
C THR A 781 45.69 -3.50 -23.79
N TYR A 782 45.08 -4.65 -24.05
CA TYR A 782 44.37 -5.41 -23.01
C TYR A 782 45.31 -5.89 -21.87
N VAL A 783 46.62 -6.02 -22.13
CA VAL A 783 47.63 -6.36 -21.12
C VAL A 783 47.81 -5.23 -20.10
N GLU A 784 47.87 -3.98 -20.57
CA GLU A 784 47.92 -2.80 -19.69
C GLU A 784 46.63 -2.68 -18.89
N ALA A 785 45.47 -2.79 -19.56
CA ALA A 785 44.16 -2.76 -18.89
C ALA A 785 44.05 -3.81 -17.76
N LEU A 786 44.46 -5.06 -18.04
CA LEU A 786 44.48 -6.14 -17.05
C LEU A 786 45.37 -5.78 -15.85
N ARG A 787 46.60 -5.29 -16.10
CA ARG A 787 47.53 -4.88 -15.04
C ARG A 787 46.95 -3.78 -14.15
N HIS A 788 46.20 -2.82 -14.70
CA HIS A 788 45.53 -1.79 -13.90
C HIS A 788 44.38 -2.37 -13.03
N PHE A 789 43.64 -3.36 -13.52
CA PHE A 789 42.61 -4.06 -12.73
C PHE A 789 43.20 -4.98 -11.64
N GLU A 790 44.30 -5.67 -11.95
CA GLU A 790 45.07 -6.49 -11.01
C GLU A 790 45.66 -5.64 -9.88
N ASN A 791 46.25 -4.47 -10.20
CA ASN A 791 46.69 -3.49 -9.20
C ASN A 791 45.54 -3.05 -8.27
N ALA A 792 44.34 -2.82 -8.83
CA ALA A 792 43.19 -2.39 -8.05
C ALA A 792 42.72 -3.46 -7.04
N GLU A 793 42.65 -4.73 -7.44
CA GLU A 793 42.37 -5.84 -6.50
C GLU A 793 43.51 -6.03 -5.49
N ALA A 794 44.77 -5.92 -5.90
CA ALA A 794 45.93 -6.08 -5.01
C ALA A 794 45.97 -5.04 -3.88
N ILE A 795 45.51 -3.80 -4.16
CA ILE A 795 45.37 -2.73 -3.17
C ILE A 795 44.20 -2.99 -2.22
N LYS A 796 43.05 -3.43 -2.73
CA LYS A 796 41.85 -3.66 -1.92
C LYS A 796 40.97 -4.78 -2.52
N PRO A 797 41.16 -6.05 -2.14
CA PRO A 797 40.43 -7.16 -2.71
C PRO A 797 38.90 -7.04 -2.57
N GLY A 798 38.17 -7.30 -3.64
CA GLY A 798 36.70 -7.31 -3.70
C GLY A 798 36.04 -5.94 -3.53
N PHE A 799 36.76 -4.83 -3.73
CA PHE A 799 36.25 -3.49 -3.41
C PHE A 799 35.13 -2.98 -4.33
N TYR A 800 35.02 -3.46 -5.57
CA TYR A 800 34.07 -2.98 -6.55
C TYR A 800 33.72 -4.09 -7.56
N SER A 801 32.42 -4.38 -7.72
CA SER A 801 31.95 -5.45 -8.61
C SER A 801 32.37 -5.24 -10.07
N ALA A 802 32.38 -3.98 -10.52
CA ALA A 802 32.77 -3.60 -11.87
C ALA A 802 34.22 -3.96 -12.22
N ASN A 803 35.13 -3.95 -11.24
CA ASN A 803 36.55 -4.26 -11.48
C ASN A 803 36.72 -5.71 -11.97
N ASN A 804 36.12 -6.65 -11.25
CA ASN A 804 36.09 -8.06 -11.61
C ASN A 804 35.34 -8.31 -12.94
N TYR A 805 34.28 -7.55 -13.23
CA TYR A 805 33.57 -7.64 -14.51
C TYR A 805 34.43 -7.20 -15.71
N TYR A 806 35.09 -6.04 -15.64
CA TYR A 806 35.98 -5.56 -16.71
C TYR A 806 37.27 -6.38 -16.83
N MET A 807 37.81 -6.88 -15.71
CA MET A 807 38.91 -7.84 -15.72
C MET A 807 38.50 -9.14 -16.44
N GLY A 808 37.29 -9.66 -16.19
CA GLY A 808 36.70 -10.76 -16.94
C GLY A 808 36.63 -10.48 -18.45
N LEU A 809 36.06 -9.34 -18.86
CA LEU A 809 36.00 -8.95 -20.28
C LEU A 809 37.38 -8.87 -20.93
N THR A 810 38.37 -8.34 -20.21
CA THR A 810 39.76 -8.20 -20.68
C THR A 810 40.41 -9.56 -20.90
N LEU A 811 40.23 -10.49 -19.95
CA LEU A 811 40.70 -11.87 -20.07
C LEU A 811 40.04 -12.61 -21.25
N GLU A 812 38.77 -12.33 -21.58
CA GLU A 812 38.14 -12.89 -22.79
C GLU A 812 38.79 -12.38 -24.07
N GLN A 813 39.10 -11.08 -24.19
CA GLN A 813 39.83 -10.52 -25.35
C GLN A 813 41.27 -11.04 -25.45
N MET A 814 41.86 -11.46 -24.33
CA MET A 814 43.16 -12.12 -24.26
C MET A 814 43.11 -13.65 -24.46
N ASN A 815 41.95 -14.21 -24.85
CA ASN A 815 41.73 -15.65 -25.03
C ASN A 815 42.00 -16.52 -23.77
N ARG A 816 41.72 -15.98 -22.58
CA ARG A 816 41.82 -16.68 -21.27
C ARG A 816 40.41 -16.93 -20.68
N PRO A 817 39.56 -17.78 -21.29
CA PRO A 817 38.14 -17.86 -20.96
C PRO A 817 37.84 -18.45 -19.58
N ASP A 818 38.63 -19.43 -19.11
CA ASP A 818 38.39 -20.08 -17.82
C ASP A 818 38.64 -19.13 -16.64
N GLU A 819 39.70 -18.31 -16.75
CA GLU A 819 40.00 -17.25 -15.78
C GLU A 819 38.95 -16.14 -15.86
N ALA A 820 38.56 -15.72 -17.07
CA ALA A 820 37.49 -14.75 -17.26
C ALA A 820 36.18 -15.20 -16.59
N LYS A 821 35.82 -16.48 -16.74
CA LYS A 821 34.64 -17.09 -16.10
C LYS A 821 34.69 -16.93 -14.58
N VAL A 822 35.83 -17.16 -13.93
CA VAL A 822 35.99 -16.95 -12.48
C VAL A 822 35.74 -15.48 -12.11
N GLN A 823 36.27 -14.53 -12.88
CA GLN A 823 36.08 -13.10 -12.59
C GLN A 823 34.62 -12.64 -12.76
N PHE A 824 33.89 -13.16 -13.75
CA PHE A 824 32.45 -12.91 -13.87
C PHE A 824 31.64 -13.51 -12.71
N ILE A 825 32.04 -14.68 -12.19
CA ILE A 825 31.40 -15.30 -11.02
C ILE A 825 31.62 -14.42 -9.78
N LEU A 826 32.84 -13.91 -9.57
CA LEU A 826 33.14 -12.97 -8.48
C LEU A 826 32.33 -11.66 -8.62
N ALA A 827 32.26 -11.09 -9.82
CA ALA A 827 31.45 -9.89 -10.10
C ALA A 827 29.94 -10.08 -9.87
N PHE A 828 29.41 -11.29 -10.08
CA PHE A 828 28.02 -11.63 -9.78
C PHE A 828 27.75 -11.83 -8.28
N ILE A 829 28.72 -12.36 -7.54
CA ILE A 829 28.58 -12.71 -6.12
C ILE A 829 28.90 -11.53 -5.19
N ALA A 830 29.60 -10.51 -5.69
CA ALA A 830 29.84 -9.24 -5.01
C ALA A 830 28.53 -8.62 -4.44
N PRO A 831 28.57 -7.99 -3.25
CA PRO A 831 27.38 -7.43 -2.63
C PRO A 831 26.85 -6.23 -3.42
N VAL A 832 25.56 -6.27 -3.78
CA VAL A 832 24.90 -5.15 -4.47
C VAL A 832 24.58 -4.04 -3.47
N ILE A 833 25.45 -3.03 -3.42
CA ILE A 833 25.34 -1.86 -2.54
C ILE A 833 24.92 -0.62 -3.33
N SER A 834 25.59 -0.34 -4.45
CA SER A 834 25.31 0.81 -5.32
C SER A 834 24.41 0.47 -6.51
N MET A 835 23.94 1.52 -7.22
CA MET A 835 23.27 1.36 -8.51
C MET A 835 24.18 0.67 -9.55
N ASP A 836 25.48 0.98 -9.54
CA ASP A 836 26.46 0.37 -10.46
C ASP A 836 26.60 -1.13 -10.20
N ASP A 837 26.67 -1.55 -8.93
CA ASP A 837 26.71 -2.98 -8.57
C ASP A 837 25.43 -3.70 -9.02
N GLY A 838 24.28 -3.03 -8.98
CA GLY A 838 23.02 -3.57 -9.50
C GLY A 838 23.03 -3.79 -11.01
N GLU A 839 23.65 -2.87 -11.76
CA GLU A 839 23.87 -3.05 -13.19
C GLU A 839 24.90 -4.14 -13.50
N ILE A 840 26.03 -4.17 -12.77
CA ILE A 840 27.11 -5.14 -12.99
C ILE A 840 26.66 -6.56 -12.61
N HIS A 841 25.98 -6.75 -11.48
CA HIS A 841 25.40 -8.04 -11.11
C HIS A 841 24.47 -8.58 -12.21
N LYS A 842 23.68 -7.71 -12.85
CA LYS A 842 22.87 -8.09 -14.01
C LYS A 842 23.72 -8.40 -15.25
N LYS A 843 24.68 -7.54 -15.62
CA LYS A 843 25.55 -7.72 -16.80
C LYS A 843 26.37 -9.01 -16.69
N ALA A 844 26.97 -9.27 -15.52
CA ALA A 844 27.69 -10.50 -15.20
C ALA A 844 26.79 -11.74 -15.31
N PHE A 845 25.58 -11.70 -14.73
CA PHE A 845 24.61 -12.79 -14.86
C PHE A 845 24.20 -13.04 -16.33
N ASP A 846 23.84 -11.99 -17.06
CA ASP A 846 23.40 -12.10 -18.46
C ASP A 846 24.55 -12.63 -19.35
N HIS A 847 25.81 -12.29 -19.07
CA HIS A 847 26.99 -12.83 -19.77
C HIS A 847 27.26 -14.30 -19.41
N LEU A 848 27.28 -14.64 -18.12
CA LEU A 848 27.44 -16.01 -17.63
C LEU A 848 26.35 -16.95 -18.20
N HIS A 849 25.10 -16.49 -18.21
CA HIS A 849 23.98 -17.26 -18.72
C HIS A 849 24.02 -17.42 -20.26
N LYS A 850 24.33 -16.36 -21.02
CA LYS A 850 24.41 -16.44 -22.49
C LYS A 850 25.59 -17.29 -22.98
N LYS A 851 26.78 -17.09 -22.39
CA LYS A 851 28.02 -17.70 -22.89
C LYS A 851 28.32 -19.06 -22.27
N TYR A 852 28.13 -19.20 -20.95
CA TYR A 852 28.46 -20.42 -20.20
C TYR A 852 27.22 -21.25 -19.80
N LYS A 853 26.00 -20.79 -20.13
CA LYS A 853 24.70 -21.49 -19.93
C LYS A 853 24.35 -21.81 -18.46
N LEU A 854 25.01 -21.17 -17.50
CA LEU A 854 24.80 -21.42 -16.07
C LEU A 854 23.48 -20.82 -15.55
N THR A 855 22.85 -21.47 -14.59
CA THR A 855 21.79 -20.88 -13.75
C THR A 855 22.37 -20.19 -12.51
N ARG A 856 21.53 -19.44 -11.77
CA ARG A 856 21.97 -18.72 -10.55
C ARG A 856 22.47 -19.68 -9.47
N GLU A 857 21.83 -20.84 -9.37
CA GLU A 857 22.15 -21.91 -8.43
C GLU A 857 23.51 -22.53 -8.78
N GLN A 858 23.76 -22.78 -10.06
CA GLN A 858 25.03 -23.32 -10.55
C GLN A 858 26.20 -22.36 -10.36
N ILE A 859 26.00 -21.04 -10.58
CA ILE A 859 27.04 -20.03 -10.33
C ILE A 859 27.47 -20.01 -8.86
N MET A 860 26.51 -20.11 -7.93
CA MET A 860 26.79 -20.21 -6.49
C MET A 860 27.50 -21.52 -6.13
N GLU A 861 27.15 -22.63 -6.79
CA GLU A 861 27.81 -23.93 -6.59
C GLU A 861 29.25 -23.95 -7.12
N GLU A 862 29.52 -23.35 -8.28
CA GLU A 862 30.88 -23.22 -8.83
C GLU A 862 31.78 -22.36 -7.92
N HIS A 863 31.27 -21.24 -7.41
CA HIS A 863 32.01 -20.46 -6.40
C HIS A 863 32.26 -21.26 -5.11
N GLY A 864 31.28 -22.05 -4.66
CA GLY A 864 31.41 -22.95 -3.51
C GLY A 864 32.37 -24.14 -3.71
N LYS A 865 32.78 -24.41 -4.97
CA LYS A 865 33.86 -25.34 -5.31
C LYS A 865 35.20 -24.61 -5.38
N ASN A 866 35.28 -23.52 -6.15
CA ASN A 866 36.52 -22.77 -6.36
C ASN A 866 37.10 -22.21 -5.04
N SER A 867 36.26 -21.71 -4.14
CA SER A 867 36.67 -21.24 -2.81
C SER A 867 37.25 -22.33 -1.90
N LYS A 868 36.98 -23.63 -2.15
CA LYS A 868 37.59 -24.75 -1.43
C LYS A 868 38.97 -25.16 -1.98
N THR A 869 39.26 -24.81 -3.23
CA THR A 869 40.60 -24.97 -3.83
C THR A 869 41.53 -23.79 -3.53
N PHE A 870 41.01 -22.58 -3.32
CA PHE A 870 41.81 -21.39 -2.93
C PHE A 870 42.12 -21.30 -1.42
N ASN A 871 41.54 -22.17 -0.59
CA ASN A 871 41.85 -22.29 0.85
C ASN A 871 42.70 -23.56 1.15
N LYS A 872 43.58 -23.92 0.21
CA LYS A 872 44.57 -25.00 0.29
C LYS A 872 45.89 -24.54 -0.31
#